data_AF-A0A0N1IKH9-F1
#
_entry.id   AF-A0A0N1IKH9-F1
#
_cell.length_a   1.000
_cell.length_b   1.000
_cell.length_c   1.000
_cell.angle_alpha   90.00
_cell.angle_beta   90.00
_cell.angle_gamma   90.00
#
_symmetry.space_group_name_H-M   'P 1'
#
loop_
_entity.id
_entity.type
_entity.pdbx_description
1 polymer ?
#
loop_
_entity_poly.entity_id
_entity_poly.type
_entity_poly.pdbx_seq_one_letter_code
_entity_poly.pdbx_strand_id
1 'polypeptide(L)'
;MSAPSSDRSASAASSSSSSAHSLSSIDGEHLYQLACVETFLPLSKDVTLEEEPTACAHPVARIDYSPNFKLIYGLYRALRSKIEYVDSVAQHRRGDHSLQIIRALNSSPARWLLLLGFALRQCTSNYTVWKDRRDVIMSAGVLRQATRDQLPALALPDILLSLDPADAAKKEEALAKVKEAEEKVELVAQHWLPGASDLFWGGDATPVAAVVTAALPSASLSPWRAVRWELNAVGCFTRFYHKNFQVWHHRRELLSYALQQTTLASPPAVHISTDGGSLAAATSNESVQPSLESEEKFSAYLKQNHGICFADVDERETVKAVLCNEDSKNYHAWLHLTWYLHSLPFLLQTPSWPALKAFARALSESQLSAEQQPWMFCAHPQWAFASSAESDSSLPASRRPTLPPSGLTTEIDFTALLIHQDCLNNSAWCHRYSLFKDDLLRGLWREQLQPRLECSGGEAPVSDPEFIEVVYALCMVEVDFALQWLYVDPTNESAHTHARCIATLFHTIVVMLAVLRDVTKAGETVHDRPQSSVRAMELLHYLRDAPLSAPVAAANLDLYAKAEDGSVSSSSPARDAVLRRMQHPQLSWSDYHHSFAILRYIQRVLHASIQQRVRELETQAARVLRAGANVASSSPAPANGTPQKVTLLNTLFERSSQYMLDNFHQVNTAQYLLYQVVLEEMWVLYLSAAQRRAVWQSRPPEAYREGIKPEWTSCQLWEGADVLSDEDNGGDVAVACFLRYEAAALDLAKRLSVQDPIRYKYWKFEAMSTMQRSYGATL
;
A
#
# COMPACT_ATOMS: atom_id res chain seq x y z
N MET A 1 -49.02 -13.86 1.53
CA MET A 1 -49.44 -14.68 0.37
C MET A 1 -48.98 -13.99 -0.89
N SER A 2 -47.94 -14.56 -1.51
CA SER A 2 -47.53 -14.55 -2.92
C SER A 2 -46.06 -14.97 -2.94
N ALA A 3 -45.79 -16.15 -3.51
CA ALA A 3 -44.56 -16.91 -3.41
C ALA A 3 -43.41 -16.35 -4.29
N PRO A 4 -42.14 -16.66 -3.96
CA PRO A 4 -41.03 -16.43 -4.87
C PRO A 4 -40.92 -17.58 -5.87
N SER A 5 -40.74 -17.26 -7.15
CA SER A 5 -40.48 -18.21 -8.22
C SER A 5 -39.02 -18.66 -8.21
N SER A 6 -38.83 -19.98 -8.15
CA SER A 6 -37.60 -20.72 -8.38
C SER A 6 -37.27 -20.85 -9.88
N ASP A 7 -36.05 -21.33 -10.12
CA ASP A 7 -35.50 -21.94 -11.33
C ASP A 7 -34.72 -21.03 -12.30
N ARG A 8 -33.39 -21.10 -12.18
CA ARG A 8 -32.48 -21.32 -13.31
C ARG A 8 -31.26 -22.11 -12.86
N SER A 9 -31.27 -23.40 -13.17
CA SER A 9 -30.21 -24.35 -12.93
C SER A 9 -29.00 -24.14 -13.84
N ALA A 10 -27.84 -24.26 -13.20
CA ALA A 10 -26.49 -24.51 -13.66
C ALA A 10 -26.30 -25.16 -15.04
N SER A 11 -25.27 -24.68 -15.74
CA SER A 11 -24.41 -25.51 -16.59
C SER A 11 -22.96 -25.14 -16.29
N ALA A 12 -22.20 -26.13 -15.87
CA ALA A 12 -20.87 -26.03 -15.29
C ALA A 12 -19.77 -25.80 -16.34
N ALA A 13 -18.85 -24.89 -16.05
CA ALA A 13 -17.49 -24.90 -16.60
C ALA A 13 -16.53 -24.52 -15.46
N SER A 14 -15.59 -25.41 -15.22
CA SER A 14 -14.69 -25.48 -14.07
C SER A 14 -13.64 -24.36 -14.05
N SER A 15 -13.64 -23.54 -13.00
CA SER A 15 -12.45 -22.89 -12.47
C SER A 15 -12.62 -22.68 -10.96
N SER A 16 -11.60 -23.07 -10.20
CA SER A 16 -11.57 -23.10 -8.73
C SER A 16 -11.60 -21.70 -8.13
N SER A 17 -12.78 -21.17 -7.87
CA SER A 17 -13.00 -20.05 -6.94
C SER A 17 -13.50 -20.63 -5.63
N SER A 18 -12.71 -20.55 -4.57
CA SER A 18 -13.12 -21.00 -3.23
C SER A 18 -14.24 -20.08 -2.73
N SER A 19 -15.35 -20.71 -2.37
CA SER A 19 -16.59 -20.09 -1.88
C SER A 19 -16.38 -19.18 -0.65
N ALA A 20 -16.52 -17.86 -0.84
CA ALA A 20 -16.52 -16.88 0.25
C ALA A 20 -17.68 -17.07 1.25
N HIS A 21 -18.80 -17.69 0.85
CA HIS A 21 -19.96 -17.94 1.72
C HIS A 21 -19.78 -19.07 2.76
N SER A 22 -18.71 -19.86 2.68
CA SER A 22 -18.45 -20.96 3.64
C SER A 22 -17.62 -20.51 4.86
N LEU A 23 -16.74 -19.52 4.66
CA LEU A 23 -15.72 -19.15 5.64
C LEU A 23 -16.23 -18.23 6.77
N SER A 24 -17.28 -17.44 6.53
CA SER A 24 -17.86 -16.53 7.54
C SER A 24 -18.66 -17.27 8.62
N SER A 25 -19.27 -18.41 8.28
CA SER A 25 -19.99 -19.26 9.23
C SER A 25 -19.04 -19.92 10.23
N ILE A 26 -17.91 -20.42 9.74
CA ILE A 26 -16.88 -21.09 10.57
C ILE A 26 -16.22 -20.09 11.52
N ASP A 27 -15.88 -18.90 11.05
CA ASP A 27 -15.30 -17.86 11.91
C ASP A 27 -16.26 -17.38 13.00
N GLY A 28 -17.54 -17.22 12.67
CA GLY A 28 -18.58 -16.89 13.62
C GLY A 28 -18.67 -17.94 14.73
N GLU A 29 -18.54 -19.22 14.37
CA GLU A 29 -18.50 -20.33 15.31
C GLU A 29 -17.26 -20.28 16.22
N HIS A 30 -16.07 -20.06 15.66
CA HIS A 30 -14.83 -19.93 16.45
C HIS A 30 -14.89 -18.78 17.46
N LEU A 31 -15.43 -17.62 17.06
CA LEU A 31 -15.61 -16.48 17.96
C LEU A 31 -16.73 -16.70 18.97
N TYR A 32 -17.75 -17.50 18.63
CA TYR A 32 -18.83 -17.89 19.53
C TYR A 32 -18.31 -18.82 20.63
N GLN A 33 -17.45 -19.79 20.29
CA GLN A 33 -16.78 -20.66 21.27
C GLN A 33 -16.10 -19.86 22.39
N LEU A 34 -15.41 -18.76 22.06
CA LEU A 34 -14.78 -17.87 23.04
C LEU A 34 -15.75 -16.96 23.81
N ALA A 35 -16.99 -16.81 23.34
CA ALA A 35 -18.03 -16.08 24.06
C ALA A 35 -18.64 -16.92 25.19
N CYS A 36 -18.59 -18.25 25.07
CA CYS A 36 -19.02 -19.22 26.07
C CYS A 36 -18.00 -19.33 27.22
N VAL A 37 -17.87 -18.27 28.02
CA VAL A 37 -16.86 -18.17 29.11
C VAL A 37 -16.99 -19.29 30.16
N GLU A 38 -18.17 -19.89 30.30
CA GLU A 38 -18.44 -21.02 31.17
C GLU A 38 -17.57 -22.24 30.83
N THR A 39 -17.20 -22.42 29.56
CA THR A 39 -16.32 -23.49 29.10
C THR A 39 -14.93 -23.40 29.72
N PHE A 40 -14.46 -22.20 30.10
CA PHE A 40 -13.15 -22.03 30.73
C PHE A 40 -13.17 -22.27 32.25
N LEU A 41 -14.33 -22.12 32.92
CA LEU A 41 -14.45 -22.22 34.38
C LEU A 41 -13.86 -23.50 35.00
N PRO A 42 -14.02 -24.70 34.40
CA PRO A 42 -13.43 -25.92 34.93
C PRO A 42 -11.90 -25.87 35.05
N LEU A 43 -11.23 -25.09 34.19
CA LEU A 43 -9.76 -24.93 34.15
C LEU A 43 -9.23 -23.89 35.15
N SER A 44 -10.12 -23.14 35.80
CA SER A 44 -9.76 -22.02 36.68
C SER A 44 -10.23 -22.18 38.13
N LYS A 45 -10.64 -23.38 38.56
CA LYS A 45 -11.13 -23.64 39.93
C LYS A 45 -10.08 -23.35 41.01
N ASP A 46 -8.79 -23.44 40.67
CA ASP A 46 -7.63 -23.15 41.53
C ASP A 46 -7.24 -21.66 41.56
N VAL A 47 -7.93 -20.79 40.82
CA VAL A 47 -7.57 -19.39 40.65
C VAL A 47 -8.59 -18.47 41.32
N THR A 48 -8.13 -17.66 42.26
CA THR A 48 -8.95 -16.58 42.85
C THR A 48 -8.99 -15.38 41.91
N LEU A 49 -10.19 -14.88 41.61
CA LEU A 49 -10.39 -13.73 40.73
C LEU A 49 -9.81 -12.45 41.33
N GLU A 50 -9.09 -11.68 40.51
CA GLU A 50 -8.59 -10.37 40.90
C GLU A 50 -9.50 -9.27 40.33
N GLU A 51 -10.07 -8.45 41.22
CA GLU A 51 -10.93 -7.34 40.81
C GLU A 51 -10.16 -6.27 40.04
N GLU A 52 -10.89 -5.44 39.31
CA GLU A 52 -10.29 -4.31 38.63
C GLU A 52 -9.79 -3.28 39.65
N PRO A 53 -8.51 -2.84 39.56
CA PRO A 53 -7.99 -1.88 40.52
C PRO A 53 -8.82 -0.59 40.45
N THR A 54 -9.45 -0.25 41.58
CA THR A 54 -10.30 0.95 41.73
C THR A 54 -9.50 2.25 41.86
N ALA A 55 -8.18 2.21 41.65
CA ALA A 55 -7.31 3.33 41.85
C ALA A 55 -7.29 4.26 40.63
N CYS A 56 -8.07 5.34 40.70
CA CYS A 56 -7.71 6.55 39.98
C CYS A 56 -7.82 7.76 40.91
N ALA A 57 -6.75 8.54 40.99
CA ALA A 57 -6.72 9.84 41.69
C ALA A 57 -7.55 10.92 40.96
N HIS A 58 -8.14 10.56 39.82
CA HIS A 58 -8.95 11.43 38.98
C HIS A 58 -10.33 10.80 38.74
N PRO A 59 -11.39 11.62 38.57
CA PRO A 59 -12.72 11.13 38.28
C PRO A 59 -12.75 10.54 36.86
N VAL A 60 -12.52 9.22 36.76
CA VAL A 60 -12.80 8.44 35.56
C VAL A 60 -14.24 7.95 35.67
N ALA A 61 -15.01 8.06 34.59
CA ALA A 61 -16.36 7.51 34.54
C ALA A 61 -16.33 6.02 34.93
N ARG A 62 -17.16 5.61 35.88
CA ARG A 62 -17.23 4.22 36.33
C ARG A 62 -17.86 3.39 35.20
N ILE A 63 -17.04 2.61 34.49
CA ILE A 63 -17.51 1.73 33.43
C ILE A 63 -18.06 0.46 34.09
N ASP A 64 -19.34 0.16 33.86
CA ASP A 64 -19.92 -1.08 34.35
C ASP A 64 -19.72 -2.21 33.34
N TYR A 65 -18.67 -3.01 33.57
CA TYR A 65 -18.34 -4.13 32.69
C TYR A 65 -19.32 -5.30 32.85
N SER A 66 -19.52 -6.06 31.76
CA SER A 66 -20.35 -7.26 31.76
C SER A 66 -19.80 -8.32 32.74
N PRO A 67 -20.66 -9.23 33.26
CA PRO A 67 -20.21 -10.31 34.13
C PRO A 67 -19.12 -11.19 33.48
N ASN A 68 -19.27 -11.48 32.18
CA ASN A 68 -18.30 -12.27 31.42
C ASN A 68 -16.94 -11.55 31.30
N PHE A 69 -16.94 -10.24 31.08
CA PHE A 69 -15.72 -9.45 31.09
C PHE A 69 -15.06 -9.49 32.47
N LYS A 70 -15.81 -9.20 33.54
CA LYS A 70 -15.30 -9.19 34.92
C LYS A 70 -14.68 -10.54 35.30
N LEU A 71 -15.34 -11.64 34.93
CA LEU A 71 -14.85 -13.00 35.15
C LEU A 71 -13.51 -13.25 34.43
N ILE A 72 -13.50 -13.10 33.09
CA ILE A 72 -12.31 -13.44 32.29
C ILE A 72 -11.14 -12.51 32.58
N TYR A 73 -11.38 -11.20 32.69
CA TYR A 73 -10.32 -10.26 33.02
C TYR A 73 -9.83 -10.40 34.47
N GLY A 74 -10.69 -10.85 35.39
CA GLY A 74 -10.28 -11.17 36.74
C GLY A 74 -9.35 -12.38 36.81
N LEU A 75 -9.61 -13.43 36.00
CA LEU A 75 -8.70 -14.56 35.82
C LEU A 75 -7.39 -14.13 35.15
N TYR A 76 -7.48 -13.31 34.11
CA TYR A 76 -6.32 -12.81 33.38
C TYR A 76 -5.37 -12.04 34.31
N ARG A 77 -5.87 -11.08 35.11
CA ARG A 77 -5.05 -10.32 36.07
C ARG A 77 -4.37 -11.24 37.10
N ALA A 78 -5.16 -12.14 37.71
CA ALA A 78 -4.68 -13.07 38.74
C ALA A 78 -3.55 -14.00 38.25
N LEU A 79 -3.57 -14.41 36.98
CA LEU A 79 -2.53 -15.24 36.39
C LEU A 79 -1.37 -14.42 35.83
N ARG A 80 -1.62 -13.22 35.30
CA ARG A 80 -0.61 -12.35 34.69
C ARG A 80 0.46 -11.89 35.69
N SER A 81 0.08 -11.66 36.94
CA SER A 81 1.02 -11.27 38.01
C SER A 81 2.11 -12.33 38.28
N LYS A 82 1.95 -13.54 37.74
CA LYS A 82 2.86 -14.69 37.92
C LYS A 82 3.77 -14.96 36.72
N ILE A 83 3.87 -14.01 35.78
CA ILE A 83 4.65 -14.12 34.54
C ILE A 83 6.04 -13.51 34.73
N GLU A 84 7.07 -14.25 34.30
CA GLU A 84 8.44 -13.76 34.26
C GLU A 84 8.82 -13.37 32.83
N TYR A 85 9.35 -12.16 32.64
CA TYR A 85 9.83 -11.64 31.36
C TYR A 85 11.36 -11.64 31.31
N VAL A 86 11.92 -11.80 30.10
CA VAL A 86 13.35 -11.64 29.80
C VAL A 86 13.52 -10.83 28.52
N ASP A 87 14.60 -10.07 28.43
CA ASP A 87 14.97 -9.33 27.22
C ASP A 87 15.28 -10.29 26.06
N SER A 88 14.64 -10.08 24.91
CA SER A 88 14.91 -10.85 23.70
C SER A 88 16.32 -10.55 23.18
N VAL A 89 17.15 -11.59 23.05
CA VAL A 89 18.50 -11.49 22.46
C VAL A 89 18.43 -11.14 20.97
N ALA A 90 17.29 -11.37 20.30
CA ALA A 90 17.19 -11.40 18.84
C ALA A 90 17.08 -10.04 18.12
N GLN A 91 17.13 -8.88 18.80
CA GLN A 91 16.84 -7.58 18.15
C GLN A 91 17.87 -6.45 18.35
N HIS A 92 19.13 -6.75 18.64
CA HIS A 92 20.17 -5.73 18.84
C HIS A 92 20.62 -4.94 17.58
N ARG A 93 19.91 -4.98 16.44
CA ARG A 93 20.41 -4.40 15.17
C ARG A 93 19.62 -3.24 14.54
N ARG A 94 18.60 -2.67 15.17
CA ARG A 94 17.88 -1.52 14.57
C ARG A 94 17.45 -0.39 15.52
N GLY A 95 18.09 -0.21 16.68
CA GLY A 95 17.76 0.91 17.57
C GLY A 95 16.34 0.87 18.18
N ASP A 96 15.54 -0.15 17.86
CA ASP A 96 14.31 -0.47 18.56
C ASP A 96 14.64 -1.09 19.93
N HIS A 97 13.89 -0.67 20.95
CA HIS A 97 14.01 -1.14 22.32
C HIS A 97 13.98 -2.68 22.40
N SER A 98 14.77 -3.27 23.31
CA SER A 98 14.76 -4.72 23.56
C SER A 98 13.33 -5.19 23.87
N LEU A 99 12.76 -6.00 22.97
CA LEU A 99 11.45 -6.61 23.21
C LEU A 99 11.57 -7.62 24.35
N GLN A 100 10.84 -7.40 25.43
CA GLN A 100 10.70 -8.38 26.50
C GLN A 100 9.73 -9.48 26.08
N ILE A 101 10.18 -10.74 26.16
CA ILE A 101 9.39 -11.96 25.86
C ILE A 101 9.17 -12.72 27.17
N ILE A 102 8.06 -13.47 27.26
CA ILE A 102 7.77 -14.33 28.40
C ILE A 102 8.84 -15.43 28.50
N ARG A 103 9.57 -15.47 29.61
CA ARG A 103 10.56 -16.49 29.92
C ARG A 103 9.91 -17.73 30.51
N ALA A 104 9.05 -17.53 31.50
CA ALA A 104 8.43 -18.59 32.26
C ALA A 104 7.04 -18.18 32.73
N LEU A 105 6.17 -19.18 32.84
CA LEU A 105 4.85 -19.07 33.42
C LEU A 105 4.81 -19.99 34.63
N ASN A 106 4.53 -19.44 35.81
CA ASN A 106 4.33 -20.22 37.04
C ASN A 106 2.95 -20.91 37.08
N SER A 107 2.26 -20.96 35.94
CA SER A 107 0.99 -21.64 35.70
C SER A 107 1.07 -22.40 34.37
N SER A 108 0.14 -23.33 34.10
CA SER A 108 0.09 -24.06 32.82
C SER A 108 0.11 -23.10 31.61
N PRO A 109 1.13 -23.19 30.72
CA PRO A 109 1.18 -22.37 29.50
C PRO A 109 0.02 -22.60 28.54
N ALA A 110 -0.47 -23.85 28.44
CA ALA A 110 -1.64 -24.18 27.62
C ALA A 110 -2.90 -23.48 28.15
N ARG A 111 -3.11 -23.52 29.47
CA ARG A 111 -4.21 -22.78 30.11
C ARG A 111 -4.09 -21.27 29.86
N TRP A 112 -2.89 -20.71 29.96
CA TRP A 112 -2.64 -19.29 29.74
C TRP A 112 -2.95 -18.87 28.29
N LEU A 113 -2.43 -19.59 27.29
CA LEU A 113 -2.67 -19.28 25.88
C LEU A 113 -4.17 -19.34 25.52
N LEU A 114 -4.89 -20.32 26.09
CA LEU A 114 -6.33 -20.44 25.91
C LEU A 114 -7.09 -19.25 26.55
N LEU A 115 -6.73 -18.87 27.79
CA LEU A 115 -7.33 -17.72 28.47
C LEU A 115 -7.17 -16.42 27.68
N LEU A 116 -6.02 -16.22 27.03
CA LEU A 116 -5.79 -15.04 26.19
C LEU A 116 -6.80 -14.96 25.03
N GLY A 117 -7.19 -16.09 24.43
CA GLY A 117 -8.26 -16.13 23.44
C GLY A 117 -9.59 -15.61 24.00
N PHE A 118 -10.02 -16.12 25.16
CA PHE A 118 -11.22 -15.65 25.85
C PHE A 118 -11.13 -14.15 26.19
N ALA A 119 -9.98 -13.68 26.68
CA ALA A 119 -9.76 -12.28 27.03
C ALA A 119 -9.84 -11.35 25.81
N LEU A 120 -9.29 -11.76 24.66
CA LEU A 120 -9.42 -11.04 23.40
C LEU A 120 -10.88 -10.95 22.95
N ARG A 121 -11.67 -12.02 23.11
CA ARG A 121 -13.09 -11.98 22.76
C ARG A 121 -13.89 -10.98 23.59
N GLN A 122 -13.51 -10.77 24.86
CA GLN A 122 -14.17 -9.79 25.75
C GLN A 122 -13.72 -8.35 25.46
N CYS A 123 -12.47 -8.13 25.04
CA CYS A 123 -11.99 -6.82 24.60
C CYS A 123 -10.90 -6.97 23.54
N THR A 124 -11.33 -6.88 22.28
CA THR A 124 -10.48 -7.12 21.12
C THR A 124 -9.42 -6.04 20.93
N SER A 125 -9.59 -4.85 21.48
CA SER A 125 -8.64 -3.74 21.36
C SER A 125 -7.56 -3.74 22.45
N ASN A 126 -7.54 -4.74 23.35
CA ASN A 126 -6.58 -4.77 24.45
C ASN A 126 -5.16 -5.14 23.97
N TYR A 127 -4.30 -4.14 23.84
CA TYR A 127 -2.90 -4.30 23.45
C TYR A 127 -2.13 -5.34 24.29
N THR A 128 -2.30 -5.31 25.62
CA THR A 128 -1.52 -6.17 26.52
C THR A 128 -1.85 -7.64 26.33
N VAL A 129 -3.12 -7.97 26.09
CA VAL A 129 -3.54 -9.35 25.82
C VAL A 129 -2.99 -9.85 24.48
N TRP A 130 -3.02 -9.02 23.43
CA TRP A 130 -2.37 -9.33 22.15
C TRP A 130 -0.87 -9.55 22.31
N LYS A 131 -0.19 -8.64 23.02
CA LYS A 131 1.24 -8.74 23.34
C LYS A 131 1.57 -10.03 24.10
N ASP A 132 0.84 -10.33 25.16
CA ASP A 132 1.10 -11.54 25.96
C ASP A 132 0.87 -12.81 25.12
N ARG A 133 -0.11 -12.80 24.21
CA ARG A 133 -0.36 -13.93 23.28
C ARG A 133 0.79 -14.10 22.30
N ARG A 134 1.22 -13.00 21.68
CA ARG A 134 2.41 -12.96 20.81
C ARG A 134 3.65 -13.49 21.52
N ASP A 135 3.89 -13.06 22.75
CA ASP A 135 5.08 -13.43 23.52
C ASP A 135 5.10 -14.94 23.84
N VAL A 136 3.94 -15.59 24.03
CA VAL A 136 3.85 -17.05 24.12
C VAL A 136 4.32 -17.72 22.83
N ILE A 137 3.86 -17.25 21.66
CA ILE A 137 4.23 -17.81 20.35
C ILE A 137 5.72 -17.61 20.05
N MET A 138 6.29 -16.47 20.46
CA MET A 138 7.72 -16.17 20.27
C MET A 138 8.64 -16.86 21.28
N SER A 139 8.10 -17.41 22.38
CA SER A 139 8.88 -18.07 23.43
C SER A 139 8.93 -19.58 23.23
N ALA A 140 10.00 -20.08 22.61
CA ALA A 140 10.13 -21.51 22.30
C ALA A 140 9.97 -22.44 23.52
N GLY A 141 10.48 -22.03 24.69
CA GLY A 141 10.36 -22.82 25.92
C GLY A 141 8.92 -22.90 26.44
N VAL A 142 8.19 -21.80 26.37
CA VAL A 142 6.80 -21.70 26.82
C VAL A 142 5.86 -22.36 25.81
N LEU A 143 6.06 -22.12 24.52
CA LEU A 143 5.20 -22.64 23.45
C LEU A 143 5.17 -24.17 23.40
N ARG A 144 6.29 -24.84 23.68
CA ARG A 144 6.34 -26.32 23.78
C ARG A 144 5.36 -26.89 24.80
N GLN A 145 5.04 -26.12 25.83
CA GLN A 145 4.11 -26.49 26.90
C GLN A 145 2.73 -25.87 26.72
N ALA A 146 2.54 -25.01 25.70
CA ALA A 146 1.31 -24.33 25.41
C ALA A 146 0.49 -25.06 24.32
N THR A 147 0.47 -26.39 24.37
CA THR A 147 -0.26 -27.24 23.42
C THR A 147 -1.52 -27.81 24.04
N ARG A 148 -2.47 -28.24 23.21
CA ARG A 148 -3.71 -28.90 23.67
C ARG A 148 -3.44 -30.14 24.54
N ASP A 149 -2.35 -30.86 24.26
CA ASP A 149 -1.96 -32.08 24.99
C ASP A 149 -1.38 -31.79 26.39
N GLN A 150 -1.10 -30.52 26.68
CA GLN A 150 -0.55 -30.03 27.95
C GLN A 150 -1.59 -29.24 28.76
N LEU A 151 -2.87 -29.31 28.37
CA LEU A 151 -3.96 -28.78 29.16
C LEU A 151 -4.07 -29.53 30.50
N PRO A 152 -4.30 -28.81 31.62
CA PRO A 152 -4.53 -29.46 32.91
C PRO A 152 -5.79 -30.35 32.86
N ALA A 153 -5.71 -31.52 33.49
CA ALA A 153 -6.89 -32.35 33.72
C ALA A 153 -7.91 -31.61 34.58
N LEU A 154 -9.20 -31.83 34.31
CA LEU A 154 -10.26 -31.19 35.08
C LEU A 154 -10.29 -31.74 36.51
N ALA A 155 -10.45 -30.85 37.49
CA ALA A 155 -10.59 -31.27 38.88
C ALA A 155 -11.87 -32.10 39.06
N LEU A 156 -11.68 -33.35 39.50
CA LEU A 156 -12.77 -34.27 39.81
C LEU A 156 -13.61 -33.72 40.97
N PRO A 157 -14.95 -33.67 40.84
CA PRO A 157 -15.84 -33.35 41.96
C PRO A 157 -15.62 -34.30 43.14
N ASP A 158 -15.66 -33.77 44.37
CA ASP A 158 -15.46 -34.55 45.61
C ASP A 158 -16.40 -35.77 45.71
N ILE A 159 -17.59 -35.68 45.11
CA ILE A 159 -18.57 -36.78 45.10
C ILE A 159 -18.10 -38.01 44.31
N LEU A 160 -17.23 -37.83 43.31
CA LEU A 160 -16.57 -38.94 42.60
C LEU A 160 -15.48 -39.60 43.44
N LEU A 161 -14.96 -38.89 44.44
CA LEU A 161 -13.95 -39.38 45.39
C LEU A 161 -14.59 -40.00 46.65
N SER A 162 -15.90 -39.82 46.85
CA SER A 162 -16.68 -40.40 47.96
C SER A 162 -16.69 -41.93 47.90
N LEU A 163 -16.50 -42.60 49.04
CA LEU A 163 -16.60 -44.07 49.16
C LEU A 163 -18.02 -44.56 49.47
N ASP A 164 -19.00 -43.66 49.59
CA ASP A 164 -20.37 -44.03 49.94
C ASP A 164 -21.09 -44.73 48.76
N PRO A 165 -21.59 -45.97 48.93
CA PRO A 165 -22.38 -46.65 47.91
C PRO A 165 -23.76 -46.01 47.65
N ALA A 166 -24.29 -45.19 48.56
CA ALA A 166 -25.54 -44.46 48.37
C ALA A 166 -25.43 -43.31 47.34
N ASP A 167 -24.21 -42.89 47.00
CA ASP A 167 -23.94 -41.82 46.04
C ASP A 167 -23.86 -42.30 44.59
N ALA A 168 -24.13 -43.58 44.28
CA ALA A 168 -23.95 -44.16 42.95
C ALA A 168 -24.62 -43.35 41.82
N ALA A 169 -25.88 -42.94 41.99
CA ALA A 169 -26.60 -42.13 41.01
C ALA A 169 -26.02 -40.70 40.86
N LYS A 170 -25.57 -40.09 41.97
CA LYS A 170 -24.94 -38.76 41.95
C LYS A 170 -23.54 -38.81 41.34
N LYS A 171 -22.82 -39.92 41.51
CA LYS A 171 -21.53 -40.18 40.87
C LYS A 171 -21.69 -40.31 39.36
N GLU A 172 -22.72 -41.02 38.89
CA GLU A 172 -23.01 -41.13 37.46
C GLU A 172 -23.34 -39.77 36.83
N GLU A 173 -24.17 -38.96 37.48
CA GLU A 173 -24.49 -37.59 37.04
C GLU A 173 -23.25 -36.68 37.06
N ALA A 174 -22.45 -36.72 38.13
CA ALA A 174 -21.23 -35.93 38.23
C ALA A 174 -20.20 -36.32 37.17
N LEU A 175 -20.07 -37.62 36.87
CA LEU A 175 -19.19 -38.12 35.81
C LEU A 175 -19.66 -37.67 34.43
N ALA A 176 -20.97 -37.68 34.16
CA ALA A 176 -21.53 -37.18 32.91
C ALA A 176 -21.24 -35.67 32.72
N LYS A 177 -21.38 -34.86 33.78
CA LYS A 177 -21.05 -33.43 33.74
C LYS A 177 -19.57 -33.15 33.54
N VAL A 178 -18.68 -33.96 34.12
CA VAL A 178 -17.23 -33.86 33.88
C VAL A 178 -16.93 -34.18 32.42
N LYS A 179 -17.47 -35.27 31.87
CA LYS A 179 -17.29 -35.61 30.45
C LYS A 179 -17.80 -34.53 29.51
N GLU A 180 -18.99 -33.98 29.76
CA GLU A 180 -19.53 -32.88 28.95
C GLU A 180 -18.63 -31.63 29.01
N ALA A 181 -18.07 -31.32 30.19
CA ALA A 181 -17.12 -30.22 30.33
C ALA A 181 -15.78 -30.49 29.62
N GLU A 182 -15.27 -31.72 29.68
CA GLU A 182 -14.08 -32.15 28.94
C GLU A 182 -14.28 -32.02 27.43
N GLU A 183 -15.41 -32.50 26.90
CA GLU A 183 -15.77 -32.40 25.48
C GLU A 183 -15.86 -30.94 25.03
N LYS A 184 -16.48 -30.06 25.82
CA LYS A 184 -16.56 -28.62 25.53
C LYS A 184 -15.18 -27.97 25.53
N VAL A 185 -14.35 -28.26 26.52
CA VAL A 185 -12.97 -27.73 26.59
C VAL A 185 -12.15 -28.21 25.42
N GLU A 186 -12.23 -29.50 25.07
CA GLU A 186 -11.51 -30.10 23.96
C GLU A 186 -11.91 -29.44 22.63
N LEU A 187 -13.21 -29.22 22.40
CA LEU A 187 -13.71 -28.54 21.20
C LEU A 187 -13.12 -27.13 21.02
N VAL A 188 -13.08 -26.34 22.09
CA VAL A 188 -12.48 -24.99 22.05
C VAL A 188 -10.95 -25.09 21.89
N ALA A 189 -10.31 -26.01 22.61
CA ALA A 189 -8.87 -26.21 22.56
C ALA A 189 -8.37 -26.63 21.17
N GLN A 190 -9.16 -27.38 20.39
CA GLN A 190 -8.81 -27.79 19.03
C GLN A 190 -8.47 -26.61 18.10
N HIS A 191 -9.12 -25.45 18.30
CA HIS A 191 -8.94 -24.26 17.48
C HIS A 191 -8.02 -23.23 18.13
N TRP A 192 -8.05 -23.13 19.47
CA TRP A 192 -7.40 -22.06 20.21
C TRP A 192 -6.08 -22.46 20.89
N LEU A 193 -5.71 -23.74 20.80
CA LEU A 193 -4.38 -24.26 21.17
C LEU A 193 -3.77 -25.10 20.04
N PRO A 194 -2.45 -25.00 19.83
CA PRO A 194 -1.78 -25.80 18.83
C PRO A 194 -1.66 -27.27 19.29
N GLY A 195 -1.76 -28.20 18.35
CA GLY A 195 -1.29 -29.57 18.54
C GLY A 195 0.22 -29.69 18.31
N ALA A 196 0.82 -30.81 18.72
CA ALA A 196 2.23 -31.07 18.44
C ALA A 196 2.56 -31.02 16.93
N SER A 197 1.69 -31.56 16.08
CA SER A 197 1.83 -31.49 14.62
C SER A 197 1.84 -30.07 14.08
N ASP A 198 1.25 -29.10 14.78
CA ASP A 198 1.20 -27.71 14.32
C ASP A 198 2.48 -26.94 14.63
N LEU A 199 3.36 -27.48 15.48
CA LEU A 199 4.53 -26.76 15.98
C LEU A 199 5.86 -27.41 15.61
N PHE A 200 5.91 -28.74 15.59
CA PHE A 200 7.18 -29.47 15.47
C PHE A 200 7.46 -29.92 14.03
N TRP A 201 8.74 -29.91 13.65
CA TRP A 201 9.25 -30.43 12.38
C TRP A 201 10.60 -31.13 12.60
N GLY A 202 10.81 -32.26 11.92
CA GLY A 202 12.04 -33.06 12.01
C GLY A 202 11.98 -34.18 13.05
N GLY A 203 12.56 -35.32 12.69
CA GLY A 203 12.44 -36.65 13.33
C GLY A 203 12.10 -37.65 12.23
N ASP A 204 12.97 -38.63 11.96
CA ASP A 204 12.86 -39.59 10.85
C ASP A 204 11.42 -40.00 10.55
N ALA A 205 10.97 -39.69 9.34
CA ALA A 205 9.64 -40.01 8.84
C ALA A 205 9.50 -41.53 8.66
N THR A 206 9.20 -42.22 9.76
CA THR A 206 8.35 -43.41 9.73
C THR A 206 7.03 -43.04 10.41
N PRO A 207 5.88 -43.37 9.80
CA PRO A 207 4.59 -43.07 10.39
C PRO A 207 4.35 -44.06 11.54
N VAL A 208 4.91 -43.79 12.71
CA VAL A 208 4.54 -44.52 13.93
C VAL A 208 3.31 -43.86 14.51
N ALA A 209 2.16 -44.29 14.00
CA ALA A 209 0.96 -44.34 14.80
C ALA A 209 1.27 -45.12 16.09
N ALA A 210 0.88 -44.55 17.23
CA ALA A 210 0.99 -45.11 18.58
C ALA A 210 2.42 -45.20 19.16
N VAL A 211 2.80 -44.22 19.99
CA VAL A 211 3.07 -44.38 21.44
C VAL A 211 3.36 -42.98 22.01
N VAL A 212 2.38 -42.46 22.75
CA VAL A 212 2.50 -41.27 23.58
C VAL A 212 3.17 -41.70 24.88
N THR A 213 4.47 -41.45 25.04
CA THR A 213 5.12 -41.41 26.36
C THR A 213 6.42 -40.59 26.31
N ALA A 214 6.38 -39.42 26.96
CA ALA A 214 7.46 -38.79 27.75
C ALA A 214 8.84 -38.48 27.12
N ALA A 215 9.10 -38.67 25.83
CA ALA A 215 10.34 -38.17 25.22
C ALA A 215 10.13 -37.72 23.77
N LEU A 216 9.98 -36.40 23.58
CA LEU A 216 10.15 -35.70 22.29
C LEU A 216 11.42 -34.79 22.35
N PRO A 217 12.66 -35.32 22.50
CA PRO A 217 13.86 -34.47 22.48
C PRO A 217 14.37 -34.22 21.06
N SER A 218 13.88 -34.93 20.04
CA SER A 218 14.44 -34.90 18.68
C SER A 218 13.71 -33.99 17.69
N ALA A 219 12.47 -33.58 17.96
CA ALA A 219 11.71 -32.74 17.04
C ALA A 219 11.95 -31.24 17.30
N SER A 220 12.44 -30.53 16.28
CA SER A 220 12.73 -29.11 16.40
C SER A 220 11.44 -28.30 16.34
N LEU A 221 11.32 -27.28 17.20
CA LEU A 221 10.20 -26.35 17.16
C LEU A 221 10.37 -25.43 15.95
N SER A 222 9.36 -25.34 15.10
CA SER A 222 9.38 -24.53 13.89
C SER A 222 8.70 -23.17 14.13
N PRO A 223 9.44 -22.05 14.05
CA PRO A 223 8.85 -20.71 14.21
C PRO A 223 7.80 -20.43 13.12
N TRP A 224 8.03 -20.88 11.89
CA TRP A 224 7.10 -20.69 10.78
C TRP A 224 5.81 -21.48 10.92
N ARG A 225 5.85 -22.72 11.45
CA ARG A 225 4.63 -23.49 11.70
C ARG A 225 3.81 -22.87 12.84
N ALA A 226 4.48 -22.42 13.90
CA ALA A 226 3.84 -21.72 15.01
C ALA A 226 3.14 -20.43 14.55
N VAL A 227 3.83 -19.61 13.74
CA VAL A 227 3.24 -18.40 13.16
C VAL A 227 2.08 -18.73 12.23
N ARG A 228 2.22 -19.72 11.33
CA ARG A 228 1.11 -20.18 10.48
C ARG A 228 -0.12 -20.56 11.30
N TRP A 229 0.07 -21.37 12.34
CA TRP A 229 -1.02 -21.79 13.22
C TRP A 229 -1.72 -20.58 13.86
N GLU A 230 -0.94 -19.67 14.45
CA GLU A 230 -1.50 -18.51 15.13
C GLU A 230 -2.22 -17.56 14.16
N LEU A 231 -1.67 -17.31 12.97
CA LEU A 231 -2.30 -16.48 11.93
C LEU A 231 -3.64 -17.05 11.49
N ASN A 232 -3.77 -18.38 11.43
CA ASN A 232 -5.02 -19.08 11.15
C ASN A 232 -6.00 -18.99 12.32
N ALA A 233 -5.56 -19.26 13.55
CA ALA A 233 -6.39 -19.20 14.75
C ALA A 233 -7.01 -17.81 14.94
N VAL A 234 -6.21 -16.75 14.78
CA VAL A 234 -6.67 -15.36 14.91
C VAL A 234 -7.26 -14.78 13.62
N GLY A 235 -7.32 -15.56 12.53
CA GLY A 235 -7.86 -15.10 11.25
C GLY A 235 -9.32 -14.66 11.31
N CYS A 236 -10.11 -15.24 12.22
CA CYS A 236 -11.47 -14.79 12.51
C CYS A 236 -11.50 -13.36 13.09
N PHE A 237 -10.52 -12.98 13.93
CA PHE A 237 -10.43 -11.61 14.42
C PHE A 237 -10.10 -10.62 13.30
N THR A 238 -9.24 -11.00 12.35
CA THR A 238 -8.90 -10.14 11.20
C THR A 238 -10.13 -9.82 10.36
N ARG A 239 -10.99 -10.81 10.11
CA ARG A 239 -12.19 -10.62 9.27
C ARG A 239 -13.28 -9.83 9.98
N PHE A 240 -13.63 -10.21 11.21
CA PHE A 240 -14.73 -9.57 11.97
C PHE A 240 -14.33 -8.23 12.60
N TYR A 241 -13.05 -8.02 12.89
CA TYR A 241 -12.52 -6.81 13.53
C TYR A 241 -11.40 -6.18 12.69
N HIS A 242 -11.55 -6.17 11.36
CA HIS A 242 -10.58 -5.63 10.40
C HIS A 242 -10.21 -4.15 10.63
N LYS A 243 -11.00 -3.37 11.37
CA LYS A 243 -10.67 -1.98 11.76
C LYS A 243 -9.80 -1.87 13.00
N ASN A 244 -9.53 -2.99 13.68
CA ASN A 244 -8.74 -2.99 14.89
C ASN A 244 -7.24 -3.07 14.57
N PHE A 245 -6.53 -1.98 14.84
CA PHE A 245 -5.08 -1.88 14.67
C PHE A 245 -4.32 -3.05 15.32
N GLN A 246 -4.76 -3.51 16.50
CA GLN A 246 -4.03 -4.53 17.26
C GLN A 246 -3.97 -5.88 16.54
N VAL A 247 -5.01 -6.21 15.77
CA VAL A 247 -5.03 -7.46 14.99
C VAL A 247 -3.95 -7.43 13.90
N TRP A 248 -3.88 -6.32 13.14
CA TRP A 248 -2.86 -6.16 12.09
C TRP A 248 -1.45 -6.02 12.64
N HIS A 249 -1.31 -5.36 13.78
CA HIS A 249 -0.04 -5.23 14.49
C HIS A 249 0.49 -6.60 14.94
N HIS A 250 -0.37 -7.41 15.58
CA HIS A 250 -0.04 -8.78 16.02
C HIS A 250 0.46 -9.64 14.86
N ARG A 251 -0.27 -9.67 13.74
CA ARG A 251 0.13 -10.41 12.53
C ARG A 251 1.51 -9.98 12.02
N ARG A 252 1.73 -8.65 11.93
CA ARG A 252 3.00 -8.07 11.49
C ARG A 252 4.15 -8.50 12.40
N GLU A 253 3.98 -8.46 13.72
CA GLU A 253 5.04 -8.82 14.66
C GLU A 253 5.41 -10.30 14.60
N LEU A 254 4.42 -11.19 14.47
CA LEU A 254 4.65 -12.64 14.31
C LEU A 254 5.46 -12.95 13.05
N LEU A 255 5.07 -12.38 11.92
CA LEU A 255 5.77 -12.56 10.65
C LEU A 255 7.16 -11.92 10.67
N SER A 256 7.30 -10.74 11.26
CA SER A 256 8.60 -10.07 11.45
C SER A 256 9.56 -10.96 12.25
N TYR A 257 9.07 -11.59 13.32
CA TYR A 257 9.84 -12.54 14.11
C TYR A 257 10.26 -13.76 13.28
N ALA A 258 9.34 -14.39 12.54
CA ALA A 258 9.68 -15.56 11.73
C ALA A 258 10.71 -15.23 10.64
N LEU A 259 10.59 -14.08 9.97
CA LEU A 259 11.58 -13.58 9.01
C LEU A 259 12.94 -13.30 9.65
N GLN A 260 12.97 -12.74 10.86
CA GLN A 260 14.21 -12.56 11.62
C GLN A 260 14.86 -13.91 11.96
N GLN A 261 14.08 -14.92 12.36
CA GLN A 261 14.61 -16.27 12.61
C GLN A 261 15.18 -16.91 11.34
N THR A 262 14.55 -16.70 10.18
CA THR A 262 15.10 -17.12 8.89
C THR A 262 16.49 -16.51 8.65
N THR A 263 16.65 -15.20 8.87
CA THR A 263 17.91 -14.50 8.61
C THR A 263 19.04 -14.77 9.62
N LEU A 264 18.71 -15.21 10.83
CA LEU A 264 19.66 -15.48 11.92
C LEU A 264 20.13 -16.95 11.98
N ALA A 265 19.40 -17.88 11.37
CA ALA A 265 19.71 -19.30 11.45
C ALA A 265 20.93 -19.67 10.58
N SER A 266 22.12 -19.84 11.18
CA SER A 266 23.10 -20.75 10.59
C SER A 266 22.45 -22.14 10.47
N PRO A 267 22.69 -22.89 9.39
CA PRO A 267 22.11 -24.22 9.24
C PRO A 267 22.47 -25.09 10.46
N PRO A 268 21.54 -25.93 10.96
CA PRO A 268 21.89 -26.89 12.00
C PRO A 268 23.03 -27.75 11.45
N ALA A 269 24.13 -27.82 12.21
CA ALA A 269 25.28 -28.64 11.88
C ALA A 269 24.79 -30.08 11.62
N VAL A 270 24.71 -30.45 10.33
CA VAL A 270 24.50 -31.82 9.92
C VAL A 270 25.65 -32.62 10.50
N HIS A 271 25.31 -33.71 11.19
CA HIS A 271 26.22 -34.70 11.74
C HIS A 271 27.50 -34.86 10.90
N ILE A 272 28.59 -34.24 11.34
CA ILE A 272 29.92 -34.71 10.98
C ILE A 272 30.08 -36.00 11.78
N SER A 273 29.92 -37.12 11.08
CA SER A 273 30.45 -38.40 11.52
C SER A 273 31.89 -38.19 11.98
N THR A 274 32.14 -38.49 13.24
CA THR A 274 33.49 -38.57 13.80
C THR A 274 34.25 -39.67 13.09
N ASP A 275 34.84 -39.35 11.95
CA ASP A 275 36.00 -40.05 11.42
C ASP A 275 36.98 -39.00 10.89
N GLY A 276 38.22 -39.12 11.36
CA GLY A 276 39.16 -38.03 11.43
C GLY A 276 39.65 -37.52 10.08
N GLY A 277 39.75 -36.19 9.98
CA GLY A 277 40.59 -35.53 8.98
C GLY A 277 39.93 -34.37 8.26
N SER A 278 39.98 -33.18 8.85
CA SER A 278 40.27 -31.88 8.20
C SER A 278 39.56 -30.74 8.94
N LEU A 279 40.35 -29.96 9.67
CA LEU A 279 39.92 -28.81 10.48
C LEU A 279 39.74 -27.53 9.62
N ALA A 280 39.18 -27.66 8.42
CA ALA A 280 39.14 -26.58 7.42
C ALA A 280 37.76 -26.37 6.74
N ALA A 281 36.67 -26.91 7.28
CA ALA A 281 35.33 -26.79 6.70
C ALA A 281 34.29 -26.10 7.62
N ALA A 282 34.73 -25.21 8.52
CA ALA A 282 33.87 -24.51 9.49
C ALA A 282 33.72 -23.00 9.23
N THR A 283 33.90 -22.56 7.98
CA THR A 283 33.72 -21.15 7.58
C THR A 283 33.03 -21.05 6.22
N SER A 284 31.79 -21.53 6.14
CA SER A 284 30.84 -21.04 5.14
C SER A 284 29.71 -20.35 5.88
N ASN A 285 29.95 -19.09 6.26
CA ASN A 285 28.88 -18.13 6.56
C ASN A 285 28.18 -17.82 5.23
N GLU A 286 27.42 -18.76 4.67
CA GLU A 286 26.40 -18.40 3.68
C GLU A 286 25.29 -17.68 4.45
N SER A 287 25.28 -16.35 4.33
CA SER A 287 24.18 -15.52 4.82
C SER A 287 22.85 -16.08 4.30
N VAL A 288 21.78 -16.12 5.08
CA VAL A 288 20.45 -16.62 4.66
C VAL A 288 19.70 -15.65 3.71
N GLN A 289 20.36 -14.57 3.26
CA GLN A 289 19.83 -13.66 2.22
C GLN A 289 19.37 -14.36 0.92
N PRO A 290 20.00 -15.45 0.41
CA PRO A 290 19.60 -16.11 -0.82
C PRO A 290 18.21 -16.74 -0.80
N SER A 291 17.67 -17.03 0.40
CA SER A 291 16.36 -17.66 0.55
C SER A 291 15.20 -16.71 0.26
N LEU A 292 15.42 -15.39 0.25
CA LEU A 292 14.40 -14.37 -0.04
C LEU A 292 14.55 -13.76 -1.45
N GLU A 293 15.35 -14.37 -2.33
CA GLU A 293 15.55 -13.88 -3.69
C GLU A 293 14.35 -14.12 -4.61
N SER A 294 13.62 -15.22 -4.42
CA SER A 294 12.41 -15.53 -5.20
C SER A 294 11.39 -16.29 -4.37
N GLU A 295 10.14 -16.29 -4.82
CA GLU A 295 9.06 -17.04 -4.17
C GLU A 295 9.38 -18.54 -4.12
N GLU A 296 9.94 -19.10 -5.19
CA GLU A 296 10.29 -20.53 -5.27
C GLU A 296 11.41 -20.88 -4.29
N LYS A 297 12.44 -20.04 -4.19
CA LYS A 297 13.55 -20.26 -3.25
C LYS A 297 13.06 -20.17 -1.81
N PHE A 298 12.20 -19.21 -1.50
CA PHE A 298 11.63 -19.06 -0.16
C PHE A 298 10.70 -20.23 0.18
N SER A 299 9.83 -20.63 -0.76
CA SER A 299 8.95 -21.78 -0.61
C SER A 299 9.74 -23.09 -0.45
N ALA A 300 10.84 -23.27 -1.18
CA ALA A 300 11.73 -24.42 -1.03
C ALA A 300 12.42 -24.43 0.35
N TYR A 301 12.90 -23.28 0.82
CA TYR A 301 13.44 -23.12 2.17
C TYR A 301 12.41 -23.51 3.24
N LEU A 302 11.17 -23.01 3.13
CA LEU A 302 10.09 -23.33 4.06
C LEU A 302 9.75 -24.83 4.04
N LYS A 303 9.71 -25.44 2.85
CA LYS A 303 9.43 -26.88 2.72
C LYS A 303 10.51 -27.72 3.39
N GLN A 304 11.77 -27.40 3.12
CA GLN A 304 12.92 -28.14 3.63
C GLN A 304 13.06 -28.00 5.16
N ASN A 305 12.94 -26.78 5.68
CA ASN A 305 13.28 -26.47 7.08
C ASN A 305 12.08 -26.45 8.02
N HIS A 306 10.86 -26.34 7.50
CA HIS A 306 9.64 -26.17 8.31
C HIS A 306 8.46 -27.06 7.88
N GLY A 307 8.55 -27.74 6.73
CA GLY A 307 7.49 -28.60 6.20
C GLY A 307 6.22 -27.86 5.80
N ILE A 308 6.33 -26.57 5.43
CA ILE A 308 5.24 -25.72 4.94
C ILE A 308 5.65 -25.03 3.64
N CYS A 309 4.70 -24.46 2.91
CA CYS A 309 4.97 -23.69 1.69
C CYS A 309 4.77 -22.19 1.94
N PHE A 310 5.28 -21.34 1.04
CA PHE A 310 5.02 -19.90 1.12
C PHE A 310 3.52 -19.57 1.09
N ALA A 311 2.74 -20.25 0.26
CA ALA A 311 1.29 -20.08 0.17
C ALA A 311 0.55 -20.29 1.50
N ASP A 312 1.13 -21.06 2.44
CA ASP A 312 0.53 -21.29 3.76
C ASP A 312 0.62 -20.08 4.69
N VAL A 313 1.51 -19.13 4.38
CA VAL A 313 1.80 -17.93 5.19
C VAL A 313 1.67 -16.66 4.36
N ASP A 314 1.08 -16.75 3.17
CA ASP A 314 0.89 -15.61 2.28
C ASP A 314 -0.28 -14.74 2.73
N GLU A 315 0.02 -13.58 3.28
CA GLU A 315 -0.97 -12.64 3.82
C GLU A 315 -1.77 -11.89 2.75
N ARG A 316 -1.35 -11.93 1.48
CA ARG A 316 -2.02 -11.19 0.40
C ARG A 316 -3.49 -11.56 0.29
N GLU A 317 -3.86 -12.83 0.40
CA GLU A 317 -5.26 -13.26 0.30
C GLU A 317 -6.10 -12.79 1.50
N THR A 318 -5.53 -12.77 2.71
CA THR A 318 -6.21 -12.23 3.90
C THR A 318 -6.46 -10.73 3.76
N VAL A 319 -5.47 -9.98 3.29
CA VAL A 319 -5.60 -8.55 3.02
C VAL A 319 -6.61 -8.28 1.91
N LYS A 320 -6.51 -9.00 0.78
CA LYS A 320 -7.44 -8.88 -0.35
C LYS A 320 -8.88 -9.17 0.08
N ALA A 321 -9.11 -10.15 0.94
CA ALA A 321 -10.44 -10.42 1.46
C ALA A 321 -11.04 -9.19 2.16
N VAL A 322 -10.24 -8.46 2.95
CA VAL A 322 -10.69 -7.22 3.59
C VAL A 322 -10.88 -6.10 2.57
N LEU A 323 -9.89 -5.84 1.71
CA LEU A 323 -9.93 -4.71 0.78
C LEU A 323 -10.97 -4.88 -0.34
N CYS A 324 -11.23 -6.10 -0.80
CA CYS A 324 -12.22 -6.35 -1.86
C CYS A 324 -13.64 -6.49 -1.32
N ASN A 325 -13.82 -7.11 -0.15
CA ASN A 325 -15.15 -7.56 0.29
C ASN A 325 -15.70 -6.81 1.50
N GLU A 326 -14.85 -6.19 2.33
CA GLU A 326 -15.27 -5.61 3.62
C GLU A 326 -15.09 -4.08 3.65
N ASP A 327 -13.87 -3.60 3.46
CA ASP A 327 -13.49 -2.19 3.57
C ASP A 327 -12.29 -1.86 2.66
N SER A 328 -12.58 -1.37 1.46
CA SER A 328 -11.58 -1.04 0.44
C SER A 328 -10.66 0.13 0.81
N LYS A 329 -11.01 0.90 1.86
CA LYS A 329 -10.25 2.05 2.37
C LYS A 329 -9.63 1.76 3.73
N ASN A 330 -9.59 0.49 4.16
CA ASN A 330 -9.06 0.14 5.47
C ASN A 330 -7.56 0.49 5.59
N TYR A 331 -7.27 1.54 6.37
CA TYR A 331 -5.91 2.06 6.56
C TYR A 331 -4.95 1.00 7.12
N HIS A 332 -5.39 0.15 8.04
CA HIS A 332 -4.53 -0.84 8.67
C HIS A 332 -4.18 -2.00 7.73
N ALA A 333 -5.13 -2.44 6.90
CA ALA A 333 -4.91 -3.45 5.87
C ALA A 333 -3.91 -2.93 4.82
N TRP A 334 -4.07 -1.68 4.35
CA TRP A 334 -3.11 -1.04 3.45
C TRP A 334 -1.72 -0.92 4.06
N LEU A 335 -1.60 -0.46 5.31
CA LEU A 335 -0.32 -0.35 6.00
C LEU A 335 0.36 -1.73 6.18
N HIS A 336 -0.43 -2.76 6.51
CA HIS A 336 0.07 -4.13 6.62
C HIS A 336 0.54 -4.67 5.27
N LEU A 337 -0.24 -4.46 4.19
CA LEU A 337 0.10 -4.86 2.84
C LEU A 337 1.43 -4.24 2.38
N THR A 338 1.56 -2.92 2.53
CA THR A 338 2.79 -2.21 2.15
C THR A 338 3.98 -2.78 2.91
N TRP A 339 3.88 -2.95 4.23
CA TRP A 339 4.94 -3.56 5.03
C TRP A 339 5.27 -5.00 4.59
N TYR A 340 4.25 -5.82 4.32
CA TYR A 340 4.42 -7.23 3.96
C TYR A 340 5.13 -7.38 2.62
N LEU A 341 4.69 -6.63 1.60
CA LEU A 341 5.30 -6.61 0.27
C LEU A 341 6.79 -6.19 0.34
N HIS A 342 7.12 -5.18 1.15
CA HIS A 342 8.51 -4.72 1.33
C HIS A 342 9.37 -5.66 2.19
N SER A 343 8.75 -6.50 3.02
CA SER A 343 9.46 -7.50 3.83
C SER A 343 9.86 -8.74 3.01
N LEU A 344 9.23 -8.93 1.84
CA LEU A 344 9.46 -10.02 0.90
C LEU A 344 9.71 -9.45 -0.51
N PRO A 345 10.93 -8.96 -0.80
CA PRO A 345 11.20 -8.15 -2.00
C PRO A 345 10.86 -8.81 -3.34
N PHE A 346 10.86 -10.15 -3.41
CA PHE A 346 10.45 -10.87 -4.62
C PHE A 346 8.98 -10.59 -5.01
N LEU A 347 8.13 -10.18 -4.08
CA LEU A 347 6.74 -9.78 -4.35
C LEU A 347 6.65 -8.44 -5.10
N LEU A 348 7.68 -7.60 -5.01
CA LEU A 348 7.78 -6.30 -5.69
C LEU A 348 8.90 -6.30 -6.73
N GLN A 349 9.35 -7.48 -7.16
CA GLN A 349 10.38 -7.59 -8.20
C GLN A 349 9.90 -6.87 -9.47
N THR A 350 10.72 -5.96 -9.97
CA THR A 350 10.47 -5.20 -11.20
C THR A 350 10.57 -6.11 -12.43
N PRO A 351 9.90 -5.78 -13.54
CA PRO A 351 10.15 -6.45 -14.81
C PRO A 351 11.61 -6.24 -15.23
N SER A 352 12.22 -7.25 -15.86
CA SER A 352 13.61 -7.17 -16.28
C SER A 352 13.82 -6.06 -17.33
N TRP A 353 15.03 -5.46 -17.34
CA TRP A 353 15.36 -4.42 -18.32
C TRP A 353 15.07 -4.83 -19.78
N PRO A 354 15.42 -6.05 -20.24
CA PRO A 354 15.06 -6.50 -21.59
C PRO A 354 13.54 -6.53 -21.84
N ALA A 355 12.74 -6.92 -20.85
CA ALA A 355 11.28 -6.94 -20.97
C ALA A 355 10.70 -5.51 -21.06
N LEU A 356 11.20 -4.58 -20.24
CA LEU A 356 10.82 -3.16 -20.29
C LEU A 356 11.18 -2.52 -21.63
N LYS A 357 12.37 -2.82 -22.15
CA LYS A 357 12.82 -2.33 -23.46
C LYS A 357 12.00 -2.87 -24.62
N ALA A 358 11.69 -4.18 -24.60
CA ALA A 358 10.82 -4.79 -25.60
C ALA A 358 9.41 -4.19 -25.55
N PHE A 359 8.89 -3.94 -24.35
CA PHE A 359 7.61 -3.30 -24.14
C PHE A 359 7.57 -1.86 -24.68
N ALA A 360 8.57 -1.04 -24.35
CA ALA A 360 8.69 0.32 -24.87
C ALA A 360 8.78 0.34 -26.40
N ARG A 361 9.56 -0.56 -27.00
CA ARG A 361 9.65 -0.69 -28.47
C ARG A 361 8.34 -1.11 -29.10
N ALA A 362 7.64 -2.09 -28.53
CA ALA A 362 6.35 -2.54 -29.05
C ALA A 362 5.31 -1.40 -29.05
N LEU A 363 5.35 -0.54 -28.03
CA LEU A 363 4.52 0.67 -27.97
C LEU A 363 4.90 1.64 -29.09
N SER A 364 6.18 1.94 -29.26
CA SER A 364 6.66 2.81 -30.35
C SER A 364 6.32 2.25 -31.74
N GLU A 365 6.49 0.95 -31.97
CA GLU A 365 6.19 0.27 -33.24
C GLU A 365 4.69 0.23 -33.56
N SER A 366 3.83 0.01 -32.56
CA SER A 366 2.38 0.12 -32.73
C SER A 366 1.93 1.54 -33.11
N GLN A 367 2.73 2.56 -32.77
CA GLN A 367 2.50 3.96 -33.13
C GLN A 367 3.13 4.35 -34.48
N LEU A 368 4.21 3.67 -34.90
CA LEU A 368 4.96 3.93 -36.15
C LEU A 368 4.21 3.56 -37.44
N SER A 369 3.04 2.92 -37.37
CA SER A 369 2.14 2.76 -38.53
C SER A 369 1.56 4.10 -39.04
N ALA A 370 1.73 5.20 -38.30
CA ALA A 370 1.42 6.55 -38.73
C ALA A 370 2.68 7.42 -38.61
N GLU A 371 3.24 7.82 -39.75
CA GLU A 371 4.41 8.70 -39.85
C GLU A 371 4.35 9.88 -38.86
N GLN A 372 5.38 10.04 -38.02
CA GLN A 372 5.67 11.25 -37.23
C GLN A 372 4.54 11.79 -36.32
N GLN A 373 3.54 10.99 -35.94
CA GLN A 373 2.49 11.46 -35.02
C GLN A 373 2.90 11.25 -33.55
N PRO A 374 2.81 12.29 -32.69
CA PRO A 374 3.00 12.13 -31.25
C PRO A 374 1.92 11.20 -30.67
N TRP A 375 2.23 10.54 -29.53
CA TRP A 375 1.29 9.69 -28.78
C TRP A 375 -0.12 10.28 -28.79
N MET A 376 -1.08 9.52 -29.34
CA MET A 376 -2.46 9.97 -29.54
C MET A 376 -3.37 9.30 -28.53
N PHE A 377 -4.18 10.09 -27.82
CA PHE A 377 -5.18 9.55 -26.91
C PHE A 377 -6.37 9.00 -27.69
N CYS A 378 -6.66 7.72 -27.53
CA CYS A 378 -7.81 7.06 -28.12
C CYS A 378 -8.84 6.79 -27.03
N ALA A 379 -9.86 7.63 -26.95
CA ALA A 379 -10.91 7.46 -25.94
C ALA A 379 -11.68 6.16 -26.18
N HIS A 380 -11.86 5.37 -25.12
CA HIS A 380 -12.65 4.14 -25.15
C HIS A 380 -13.88 4.30 -24.24
N PRO A 381 -15.05 4.70 -24.76
CA PRO A 381 -16.24 4.95 -23.94
C PRO A 381 -16.73 3.73 -23.15
N GLN A 382 -16.41 2.54 -23.61
CA GLN A 382 -16.72 1.29 -22.93
C GLN A 382 -15.53 0.75 -22.13
N TRP A 383 -14.46 1.51 -21.88
CA TRP A 383 -13.25 1.03 -21.19
C TRP A 383 -13.50 0.29 -19.86
N ALA A 384 -14.48 0.77 -19.08
CA ALA A 384 -14.90 0.15 -17.82
C ALA A 384 -15.85 -1.05 -17.99
N PHE A 385 -16.45 -1.25 -19.17
CA PHE A 385 -17.51 -2.24 -19.41
C PHE A 385 -17.22 -3.22 -20.56
N ALA A 386 -16.22 -2.93 -21.38
CA ALA A 386 -15.80 -3.76 -22.49
C ALA A 386 -14.92 -4.87 -21.95
N SER A 387 -15.49 -6.07 -21.81
CA SER A 387 -14.72 -7.27 -22.13
C SER A 387 -14.34 -7.13 -23.61
N SER A 388 -13.07 -7.25 -23.96
CA SER A 388 -12.70 -7.22 -25.38
C SER A 388 -13.54 -8.26 -26.13
N ALA A 389 -14.27 -7.80 -27.15
CA ALA A 389 -15.38 -8.49 -27.78
C ALA A 389 -15.01 -9.72 -28.64
N GLU A 390 -13.96 -10.48 -28.30
CA GLU A 390 -13.57 -11.67 -29.08
C GLU A 390 -13.26 -12.93 -28.26
N SER A 391 -13.30 -12.90 -26.92
CA SER A 391 -13.37 -14.14 -26.14
C SER A 391 -13.97 -13.93 -24.75
N ASP A 392 -14.82 -14.86 -24.33
CA ASP A 392 -15.40 -14.98 -22.97
C ASP A 392 -14.35 -15.17 -21.85
N SER A 393 -13.06 -15.00 -22.17
CA SER A 393 -11.92 -15.18 -21.27
C SER A 393 -11.04 -13.94 -21.09
N SER A 394 -11.31 -12.83 -21.79
CA SER A 394 -10.43 -11.66 -21.74
C SER A 394 -10.86 -10.64 -20.68
N LEU A 395 -9.92 -10.26 -19.81
CA LEU A 395 -10.11 -9.22 -18.79
C LEU A 395 -10.60 -7.91 -19.45
N PRO A 396 -11.45 -7.10 -18.76
CA PRO A 396 -11.83 -5.78 -19.23
C PRO A 396 -10.60 -4.94 -19.59
N ALA A 397 -10.73 -4.01 -20.55
CA ALA A 397 -9.61 -3.15 -20.97
C ALA A 397 -8.95 -2.40 -19.79
N SER A 398 -9.77 -1.91 -18.84
CA SER A 398 -9.34 -1.30 -17.57
C SER A 398 -8.57 -2.22 -16.62
N ARG A 399 -8.54 -3.52 -16.87
CA ARG A 399 -7.84 -4.53 -16.07
C ARG A 399 -6.71 -5.21 -16.83
N ARG A 400 -6.35 -4.70 -18.01
CA ARG A 400 -5.18 -5.19 -18.75
C ARG A 400 -3.90 -4.71 -18.05
N PRO A 401 -2.88 -5.57 -17.96
CA PRO A 401 -1.60 -5.18 -17.37
C PRO A 401 -1.00 -3.96 -18.07
N THR A 402 -0.51 -3.01 -17.27
CA THR A 402 0.18 -1.80 -17.77
C THR A 402 1.70 -1.98 -17.85
N LEU A 403 2.21 -3.11 -17.34
CA LEU A 403 3.62 -3.48 -17.33
C LEU A 403 3.82 -4.93 -17.79
N PRO A 404 5.03 -5.32 -18.24
CA PRO A 404 5.36 -6.72 -18.49
C PRO A 404 5.22 -7.59 -17.22
N PRO A 405 5.01 -8.91 -17.33
CA PRO A 405 4.80 -9.78 -16.17
C PRO A 405 5.94 -9.73 -15.14
N SER A 406 5.60 -9.53 -13.87
CA SER A 406 6.53 -9.51 -12.73
C SER A 406 5.76 -9.58 -11.40
N GLY A 407 6.46 -9.68 -10.26
CA GLY A 407 5.85 -9.58 -8.94
C GLY A 407 5.15 -8.23 -8.75
N LEU A 408 5.85 -7.14 -9.08
CA LEU A 408 5.29 -5.79 -9.05
C LEU A 408 4.04 -5.63 -9.92
N THR A 409 4.04 -6.23 -11.11
CA THR A 409 2.89 -6.19 -12.03
C THR A 409 1.66 -6.84 -11.43
N THR A 410 1.83 -7.93 -10.67
CA THR A 410 0.72 -8.60 -9.98
C THR A 410 0.03 -7.66 -8.99
N GLU A 411 0.80 -6.85 -8.27
CA GLU A 411 0.27 -5.87 -7.32
C GLU A 411 -0.35 -4.66 -8.03
N ILE A 412 0.25 -4.20 -9.13
CA ILE A 412 -0.34 -3.17 -9.99
C ILE A 412 -1.68 -3.64 -10.58
N ASP A 413 -1.79 -4.89 -11.01
CA ASP A 413 -3.04 -5.49 -11.50
C ASP A 413 -4.09 -5.60 -10.39
N PHE A 414 -3.66 -5.85 -9.15
CA PHE A 414 -4.54 -5.82 -7.98
C PHE A 414 -5.11 -4.42 -7.74
N THR A 415 -4.28 -3.36 -7.79
CA THR A 415 -4.81 -1.98 -7.70
C THR A 415 -5.76 -1.64 -8.85
N ALA A 416 -5.48 -2.13 -10.07
CA ALA A 416 -6.37 -1.94 -11.21
C ALA A 416 -7.72 -2.63 -11.01
N LEU A 417 -7.76 -3.82 -10.39
CA LEU A 417 -9.00 -4.48 -9.98
C LEU A 417 -9.80 -3.61 -9.00
N LEU A 418 -9.16 -3.08 -7.96
CA LEU A 418 -9.83 -2.24 -6.96
C LEU A 418 -10.37 -0.94 -7.56
N ILE A 419 -9.59 -0.29 -8.45
CA ILE A 419 -10.01 0.91 -9.18
C ILE A 419 -11.16 0.58 -10.14
N HIS A 420 -11.15 -0.60 -10.76
CA HIS A 420 -12.26 -1.04 -11.59
C HIS A 420 -13.55 -1.25 -10.80
N GLN A 421 -13.46 -1.78 -9.58
CA GLN A 421 -14.60 -1.95 -8.68
C GLN A 421 -15.11 -0.62 -8.10
N ASP A 422 -14.20 0.28 -7.73
CA ASP A 422 -14.48 1.64 -7.26
C ASP A 422 -13.41 2.60 -7.78
N CYS A 423 -13.73 3.32 -8.87
CA CYS A 423 -12.78 4.23 -9.50
C CYS A 423 -12.45 5.46 -8.63
N LEU A 424 -13.23 5.71 -7.58
CA LEU A 424 -13.00 6.77 -6.58
C LEU A 424 -12.26 6.25 -5.35
N ASN A 425 -11.74 5.01 -5.38
CA ASN A 425 -10.91 4.45 -4.32
C ASN A 425 -9.53 5.12 -4.27
N ASN A 426 -9.46 6.25 -3.56
CA ASN A 426 -8.24 7.02 -3.35
C ASN A 426 -7.09 6.20 -2.75
N SER A 427 -7.36 5.24 -1.85
CA SER A 427 -6.31 4.38 -1.28
C SER A 427 -5.67 3.49 -2.34
N ALA A 428 -6.45 2.92 -3.27
CA ALA A 428 -5.92 2.14 -4.38
C ALA A 428 -5.08 2.99 -5.34
N TRP A 429 -5.51 4.22 -5.66
CA TRP A 429 -4.73 5.16 -6.46
C TRP A 429 -3.42 5.56 -5.76
N CYS A 430 -3.45 5.87 -4.46
CA CYS A 430 -2.25 6.22 -3.70
C CYS A 430 -1.25 5.06 -3.60
N HIS A 431 -1.74 3.82 -3.40
CA HIS A 431 -0.88 2.65 -3.39
C HIS A 431 -0.29 2.39 -4.78
N ARG A 432 -1.10 2.46 -5.84
CA ARG A 432 -0.63 2.34 -7.23
C ARG A 432 0.46 3.36 -7.57
N TYR A 433 0.28 4.62 -7.16
CA TYR A 433 1.29 5.66 -7.32
C TYR A 433 2.57 5.33 -6.55
N SER A 434 2.46 4.83 -5.31
CA SER A 434 3.61 4.46 -4.48
C SER A 434 4.40 3.32 -5.12
N LEU A 435 3.73 2.28 -5.63
CA LEU A 435 4.35 1.19 -6.39
C LEU A 435 5.12 1.71 -7.61
N PHE A 436 4.51 2.62 -8.37
CA PHE A 436 5.14 3.19 -9.55
C PHE A 436 6.35 4.08 -9.19
N LYS A 437 6.23 4.88 -8.13
CA LYS A 437 7.28 5.80 -7.69
C LYS A 437 8.44 5.07 -7.02
N ASP A 438 8.17 4.34 -5.95
CA ASP A 438 9.17 3.82 -5.03
C ASP A 438 9.67 2.43 -5.42
N ASP A 439 8.82 1.59 -6.02
CA ASP A 439 9.20 0.22 -6.39
C ASP A 439 9.64 0.09 -7.85
N LEU A 440 8.95 0.75 -8.80
CA LEU A 440 9.36 0.77 -10.20
C LEU A 440 10.46 1.81 -10.49
N LEU A 441 10.10 3.09 -10.50
CA LEU A 441 10.97 4.14 -11.04
C LEU A 441 12.20 4.38 -10.17
N ARG A 442 12.07 4.33 -8.84
CA ARG A 442 13.22 4.44 -7.94
C ARG A 442 14.11 3.20 -7.98
N GLY A 443 13.54 2.00 -8.18
CA GLY A 443 14.30 0.78 -8.45
C GLY A 443 15.16 0.92 -9.70
N LEU A 444 14.54 1.29 -10.82
CA LEU A 444 15.22 1.53 -12.11
C LEU A 444 16.27 2.65 -12.01
N TRP A 445 15.97 3.72 -11.27
CA TRP A 445 16.92 4.80 -11.00
C TRP A 445 18.17 4.27 -10.27
N ARG A 446 17.99 3.47 -9.22
CA ARG A 446 19.11 2.88 -8.47
C ARG A 446 19.95 1.96 -9.34
N GLU A 447 19.31 1.10 -10.14
CA GLU A 447 19.98 0.22 -11.09
C GLU A 447 20.79 1.02 -12.13
N GLN A 448 20.24 2.13 -12.64
CA GLN A 448 20.94 3.02 -13.57
C GLN A 448 22.17 3.69 -12.95
N LEU A 449 22.17 3.96 -11.65
CA LEU A 449 23.30 4.56 -10.94
C LEU A 449 24.32 3.53 -10.44
N GLN A 450 23.94 2.27 -10.24
CA GLN A 450 24.80 1.25 -9.63
C GLN A 450 26.13 1.06 -10.39
N PRO A 451 26.16 0.89 -11.72
CA PRO A 451 27.42 0.77 -12.48
C PRO A 451 28.32 2.00 -12.41
N ARG A 452 27.76 3.18 -12.11
CA ARG A 452 28.52 4.44 -11.97
C ARG A 452 29.20 4.56 -10.61
N LEU A 453 28.78 3.77 -9.62
CA LEU A 453 29.35 3.72 -8.28
C LEU A 453 30.41 2.62 -8.13
N GLU A 454 30.29 1.53 -8.90
CA GLU A 454 31.21 0.40 -8.84
C GLU A 454 32.36 0.59 -9.83
N CYS A 455 33.58 0.86 -9.33
CA CYS A 455 34.77 1.06 -10.17
C CYS A 455 35.35 -0.21 -10.82
N SER A 456 34.65 -1.34 -10.76
CA SER A 456 35.20 -2.67 -11.10
C SER A 456 34.31 -3.41 -12.09
N GLY A 457 34.70 -3.40 -13.38
CA GLY A 457 34.40 -4.44 -14.39
C GLY A 457 32.95 -4.83 -14.69
N GLY A 458 31.95 -4.15 -14.13
CA GLY A 458 30.52 -4.42 -14.35
C GLY A 458 30.02 -3.99 -15.74
N GLU A 459 28.77 -4.37 -16.06
CA GLU A 459 28.08 -3.91 -17.27
C GLU A 459 28.00 -2.37 -17.30
N ALA A 460 28.25 -1.77 -18.47
CA ALA A 460 28.13 -0.33 -18.64
C ALA A 460 26.69 0.14 -18.34
N PRO A 461 26.50 1.32 -17.74
CA PRO A 461 25.16 1.85 -17.52
C PRO A 461 24.43 2.00 -18.85
N VAL A 462 23.11 1.85 -18.84
CA VAL A 462 22.28 2.08 -20.02
C VAL A 462 22.48 3.52 -20.48
N SER A 463 22.48 3.75 -21.80
CA SER A 463 22.59 5.12 -22.32
C SER A 463 21.43 5.98 -21.80
N ASP A 464 21.73 7.21 -21.37
CA ASP A 464 20.69 8.09 -20.84
C ASP A 464 19.49 8.31 -21.81
N PRO A 465 19.68 8.43 -23.15
CA PRO A 465 18.55 8.54 -24.08
C PRO A 465 17.65 7.30 -24.07
N GLU A 466 18.25 6.10 -24.07
CA GLU A 466 17.50 4.84 -23.98
C GLU A 466 16.74 4.74 -22.66
N PHE A 467 17.38 5.13 -21.56
CA PHE A 467 16.72 5.14 -20.25
C PHE A 467 15.53 6.10 -20.22
N ILE A 468 15.69 7.33 -20.75
CA ILE A 468 14.61 8.31 -20.86
C ILE A 468 13.47 7.79 -21.73
N GLU A 469 13.77 7.14 -22.86
CA GLU A 469 12.76 6.57 -23.76
C GLU A 469 11.90 5.51 -23.06
N VAL A 470 12.53 4.58 -22.34
CA VAL A 470 11.81 3.54 -21.58
C VAL A 470 10.97 4.18 -20.47
N VAL A 471 11.54 5.08 -19.66
CA VAL A 471 10.80 5.75 -18.58
C VAL A 471 9.63 6.58 -19.13
N TYR A 472 9.82 7.26 -20.26
CA TYR A 472 8.76 7.99 -20.95
C TYR A 472 7.62 7.06 -21.35
N ALA A 473 7.91 5.93 -22.00
CA ALA A 473 6.90 4.95 -22.41
C ALA A 473 6.11 4.40 -21.20
N LEU A 474 6.81 4.05 -20.11
CA LEU A 474 6.17 3.56 -18.87
C LEU A 474 5.24 4.62 -18.27
N CYS A 475 5.71 5.86 -18.14
CA CYS A 475 4.91 6.96 -17.60
C CYS A 475 3.71 7.28 -18.52
N MET A 476 3.87 7.21 -19.84
CA MET A 476 2.80 7.46 -20.80
C MET A 476 1.70 6.42 -20.75
N VAL A 477 2.03 5.13 -20.62
CA VAL A 477 1.03 4.06 -20.44
C VAL A 477 0.24 4.27 -19.15
N GLU A 478 0.93 4.61 -18.06
CA GLU A 478 0.29 4.82 -16.77
C GLU A 478 -0.58 6.11 -16.75
N VAL A 479 -0.15 7.16 -17.46
CA VAL A 479 -0.96 8.36 -17.67
C VAL A 479 -2.16 8.06 -18.54
N ASP A 480 -2.03 7.28 -19.61
CA ASP A 480 -3.16 6.87 -20.46
C ASP A 480 -4.20 6.10 -19.63
N PHE A 481 -3.77 5.16 -18.80
CA PHE A 481 -4.66 4.43 -17.87
C PHE A 481 -5.51 5.39 -17.02
N ALA A 482 -4.88 6.41 -16.43
CA ALA A 482 -5.59 7.41 -15.63
C ALA A 482 -6.49 8.32 -16.47
N LEU A 483 -6.07 8.72 -17.67
CA LEU A 483 -6.87 9.55 -18.58
C LEU A 483 -8.09 8.81 -19.11
N GLN A 484 -8.02 7.49 -19.31
CA GLN A 484 -9.18 6.68 -19.69
C GLN A 484 -10.22 6.65 -18.56
N TRP A 485 -9.79 6.52 -17.31
CA TRP A 485 -10.68 6.66 -16.15
C TRP A 485 -11.29 8.05 -16.06
N LEU A 486 -10.52 9.10 -16.35
CA LEU A 486 -11.02 10.47 -16.37
C LEU A 486 -11.98 10.74 -17.55
N TYR A 487 -11.83 10.03 -18.67
CA TYR A 487 -12.79 10.07 -19.77
C TYR A 487 -14.11 9.35 -19.39
N VAL A 488 -14.01 8.21 -18.70
CA VAL A 488 -15.18 7.46 -18.19
C VAL A 488 -15.92 8.28 -17.12
N ASP A 489 -15.19 8.83 -16.15
CA ASP A 489 -15.70 9.69 -15.08
C ASP A 489 -14.84 10.96 -14.94
N PRO A 490 -15.26 12.08 -15.58
CA PRO A 490 -14.53 13.36 -15.51
C PRO A 490 -14.45 14.00 -14.12
N THR A 491 -15.16 13.47 -13.12
CA THR A 491 -15.12 13.98 -11.75
C THR A 491 -14.12 13.25 -10.87
N ASN A 492 -13.43 12.25 -11.42
CA ASN A 492 -12.42 11.46 -10.72
C ASN A 492 -11.14 12.28 -10.48
N GLU A 493 -11.09 12.98 -9.34
CA GLU A 493 -9.93 13.74 -8.89
C GLU A 493 -8.69 12.87 -8.67
N SER A 494 -8.88 11.62 -8.23
CA SER A 494 -7.77 10.69 -8.00
C SER A 494 -7.06 10.36 -9.31
N ALA A 495 -7.81 10.11 -10.40
CA ALA A 495 -7.26 9.83 -11.72
C ALA A 495 -6.48 11.03 -12.28
N HIS A 496 -7.03 12.24 -12.20
CA HIS A 496 -6.29 13.46 -12.60
C HIS A 496 -5.02 13.65 -11.78
N THR A 497 -5.13 13.55 -10.45
CA THR A 497 -3.99 13.74 -9.54
C THR A 497 -2.91 12.73 -9.83
N HIS A 498 -3.28 11.46 -10.04
CA HIS A 498 -2.37 10.38 -10.41
C HIS A 498 -1.63 10.69 -11.72
N ALA A 499 -2.35 11.04 -12.79
CA ALA A 499 -1.74 11.37 -14.08
C ALA A 499 -0.73 12.52 -13.96
N ARG A 500 -1.10 13.60 -13.24
CA ARG A 500 -0.20 14.73 -12.96
C ARG A 500 1.03 14.31 -12.16
N CYS A 501 0.86 13.49 -11.12
CA CYS A 501 1.95 13.02 -10.28
C CYS A 501 2.92 12.13 -11.07
N ILE A 502 2.44 11.21 -11.92
CA ILE A 502 3.27 10.38 -12.80
C ILE A 502 4.05 11.26 -13.79
N ALA A 503 3.39 12.23 -14.44
CA ALA A 503 4.06 13.15 -15.35
C ALA A 503 5.15 14.00 -14.65
N THR A 504 4.93 14.35 -13.39
CA THR A 504 5.92 15.08 -12.57
C THR A 504 7.10 14.18 -12.18
N LEU A 505 6.89 12.87 -11.98
CA LEU A 505 7.98 11.92 -11.77
C LEU A 505 8.89 11.84 -13.00
N PHE A 506 8.31 11.81 -14.21
CA PHE A 506 9.10 11.87 -15.44
C PHE A 506 9.95 13.14 -15.51
N HIS A 507 9.35 14.31 -15.27
CA HIS A 507 10.08 15.59 -15.20
C HIS A 507 11.24 15.51 -14.20
N THR A 508 10.97 15.01 -13.00
CA THR A 508 11.95 14.85 -11.91
C THR A 508 13.14 13.98 -12.35
N ILE A 509 12.88 12.83 -12.99
CA ILE A 509 13.92 11.92 -13.47
C ILE A 509 14.80 12.60 -14.53
N VAL A 510 14.21 13.31 -15.49
CA VAL A 510 14.97 14.03 -16.52
C VAL A 510 15.87 15.11 -15.90
N VAL A 511 15.35 15.87 -14.94
CA VAL A 511 16.15 16.88 -14.21
C VAL A 511 17.26 16.21 -13.38
N MET A 512 16.97 15.11 -12.69
CA MET A 512 17.97 14.37 -11.91
C MET A 512 19.07 13.77 -12.80
N LEU A 513 18.74 13.26 -13.99
CA LEU A 513 19.73 12.81 -14.98
C LEU A 513 20.65 13.94 -15.42
N ALA A 514 20.12 15.15 -15.61
CA ALA A 514 20.92 16.30 -15.97
C ALA A 514 21.91 16.67 -14.86
N VAL A 515 21.43 16.73 -13.61
CA VAL A 515 22.28 16.96 -12.44
C VAL A 515 23.35 15.88 -12.32
N LEU A 516 22.99 14.62 -12.59
CA LEU A 516 23.92 13.50 -12.60
C LEU A 516 25.02 13.67 -13.66
N ARG A 517 24.67 14.05 -14.89
CA ARG A 517 25.65 14.34 -15.96
C ARG A 517 26.63 15.45 -15.54
N ASP A 518 26.13 16.50 -14.90
CA ASP A 518 26.97 17.60 -14.42
C ASP A 518 27.93 17.15 -13.32
N VAL A 519 27.45 16.31 -12.40
CA VAL A 519 28.30 15.72 -11.35
C VAL A 519 29.39 14.83 -11.96
N THR A 520 29.06 14.00 -12.94
CA THR A 520 30.03 13.13 -13.62
C THR A 520 31.07 13.93 -14.40
N LYS A 521 30.66 14.92 -15.20
CA LYS A 521 31.59 15.82 -15.93
C LYS A 521 32.53 16.59 -14.99
N ALA A 522 32.01 17.06 -13.86
CA ALA A 522 32.80 17.71 -12.83
C ALA A 522 33.75 16.74 -12.11
N GLY A 523 33.45 15.43 -12.09
CA GLY A 523 34.34 14.39 -11.57
C GLY A 523 35.49 14.07 -12.54
N GLU A 524 35.19 13.89 -13.82
CA GLU A 524 36.16 13.57 -14.88
C GLU A 524 37.20 14.68 -15.09
N THR A 525 36.79 15.95 -14.97
CA THR A 525 37.67 17.12 -15.11
C THR A 525 38.58 17.36 -13.90
N VAL A 526 38.37 16.67 -12.77
CA VAL A 526 39.08 16.90 -11.50
C VAL A 526 39.86 15.66 -11.03
N HIS A 527 40.22 14.77 -11.94
CA HIS A 527 41.10 13.62 -11.67
C HIS A 527 42.48 13.99 -11.06
N ASP A 528 42.84 15.28 -11.01
CA ASP A 528 44.08 15.77 -10.39
C ASP A 528 43.97 16.13 -8.89
N ARG A 529 42.80 16.00 -8.23
CA ARG A 529 42.66 16.29 -6.78
C ARG A 529 41.84 15.24 -5.99
N PRO A 530 42.44 14.52 -5.02
CA PRO A 530 41.77 13.44 -4.28
C PRO A 530 40.55 13.89 -3.45
N GLN A 531 40.52 15.14 -2.97
CA GLN A 531 39.37 15.67 -2.21
C GLN A 531 38.12 15.94 -3.07
N SER A 532 38.27 16.12 -4.39
CA SER A 532 37.15 16.36 -5.30
C SER A 532 36.41 15.07 -5.67
N SER A 533 37.17 13.97 -5.80
CA SER A 533 36.62 12.63 -6.05
C SER A 533 35.73 12.15 -4.91
N VAL A 534 36.12 12.38 -3.65
CA VAL A 534 35.32 12.00 -2.47
C VAL A 534 33.96 12.73 -2.45
N ARG A 535 33.94 14.04 -2.69
CA ARG A 535 32.69 14.83 -2.74
C ARG A 535 31.78 14.41 -3.89
N ALA A 536 32.33 14.08 -5.06
CA ALA A 536 31.55 13.58 -6.18
C ALA A 536 30.90 12.23 -5.86
N MET A 537 31.63 11.33 -5.19
CA MET A 537 31.07 10.05 -4.74
C MET A 537 29.99 10.22 -3.66
N GLU A 538 30.17 11.12 -2.70
CA GLU A 538 29.14 11.45 -1.70
C GLU A 538 27.85 11.97 -2.37
N LEU A 539 27.99 12.80 -3.40
CA LEU A 539 26.86 13.31 -4.18
C LEU A 539 26.14 12.22 -4.96
N LEU A 540 26.89 11.30 -5.59
CA LEU A 540 26.32 10.18 -6.32
C LEU A 540 25.56 9.21 -5.40
N HIS A 541 26.12 8.92 -4.22
CA HIS A 541 25.41 8.14 -3.20
C HIS A 541 24.13 8.84 -2.74
N TYR A 542 24.19 10.15 -2.50
CA TYR A 542 23.01 10.93 -2.16
C TYR A 542 21.94 10.89 -3.26
N LEU A 543 22.32 11.08 -4.52
CA LEU A 543 21.40 11.02 -5.67
C LEU A 543 20.76 9.65 -5.85
N ARG A 544 21.50 8.56 -5.61
CA ARG A 544 20.97 7.19 -5.66
C ARG A 544 19.88 6.96 -4.62
N ASP A 545 20.12 7.46 -3.40
CA ASP A 545 19.25 7.17 -2.25
C ASP A 545 18.16 8.22 -2.05
N ALA A 546 18.26 9.38 -2.71
CA ALA A 546 17.28 10.44 -2.66
C ALA A 546 15.86 9.95 -3.06
N PRO A 547 14.82 10.43 -2.39
CA PRO A 547 13.45 10.14 -2.80
C PRO A 547 13.16 10.82 -4.14
N LEU A 548 12.42 10.15 -5.03
CA LEU A 548 11.90 10.75 -6.26
C LEU A 548 10.80 11.75 -5.91
N SER A 549 11.21 12.97 -5.60
CA SER A 549 10.34 14.09 -5.24
C SER A 549 10.52 15.20 -6.24
N ALA A 550 9.44 15.90 -6.56
CA ALA A 550 9.52 17.11 -7.39
C ALA A 550 10.57 18.06 -6.80
N PRO A 551 11.44 18.68 -7.61
CA PRO A 551 12.50 19.52 -7.08
C PRO A 551 11.97 20.74 -6.30
N VAL A 552 10.78 21.27 -6.64
CA VAL A 552 10.08 22.29 -5.83
C VAL A 552 9.76 21.76 -4.43
N ALA A 553 9.26 20.53 -4.33
CA ALA A 553 8.98 19.90 -3.04
C ALA A 553 10.27 19.69 -2.22
N ALA A 554 11.37 19.31 -2.88
CA ALA A 554 12.67 19.16 -2.24
C ALA A 554 13.23 20.52 -1.73
N ALA A 555 13.02 21.60 -2.48
CA ALA A 555 13.40 22.96 -2.08
C ALA A 555 12.54 23.48 -0.91
N ASN A 556 11.23 23.23 -0.92
CA ASN A 556 10.33 23.62 0.18
C ASN A 556 10.68 22.88 1.48
N LEU A 557 10.98 21.59 1.43
CA LEU A 557 11.42 20.82 2.60
C LEU A 557 12.70 21.37 3.24
N ASP A 558 13.59 21.95 2.44
CA ASP A 558 14.80 22.63 2.96
C ASP A 558 14.46 23.98 3.64
N LEU A 559 13.51 24.75 3.08
CA LEU A 559 13.04 26.00 3.69
C LEU A 559 12.37 25.75 5.05
N TYR A 560 11.52 24.71 5.16
CA TYR A 560 10.87 24.35 6.42
C TYR A 560 11.87 23.84 7.47
N ALA A 561 12.83 23.01 7.07
CA ALA A 561 13.89 22.54 7.97
C ALA A 561 14.72 23.71 8.55
N LYS A 562 14.94 24.78 7.76
CA LYS A 562 15.63 26.00 8.20
C LYS A 562 14.79 26.90 9.11
N ALA A 563 13.47 26.77 9.08
CA ALA A 563 12.54 27.61 9.86
C ALA A 563 12.23 27.04 11.25
N GLU A 564 12.20 25.71 11.39
CA GLU A 564 11.89 25.05 12.67
C GLU A 564 13.09 25.02 13.64
N ASP A 565 14.32 24.95 13.11
CA ASP A 565 15.53 24.98 13.93
C ASP A 565 16.25 26.32 13.75
N GLY A 566 16.05 27.25 14.69
CA GLY A 566 16.91 28.45 14.85
C GLY A 566 18.39 28.12 15.16
N SER A 567 18.76 26.83 15.17
CA SER A 567 20.13 26.31 15.14
C SER A 567 20.31 25.46 13.89
N VAL A 568 21.15 25.90 12.96
CA VAL A 568 21.53 25.15 11.74
C VAL A 568 22.04 23.75 12.12
N SER A 569 21.18 22.75 12.04
CA SER A 569 21.54 21.34 12.23
C SER A 569 21.67 20.67 10.86
N SER A 570 22.91 20.60 10.39
CA SER A 570 23.46 19.71 9.36
C SER A 570 22.52 19.23 8.24
N SER A 571 22.23 20.08 7.26
CA SER A 571 22.06 19.56 5.89
C SER A 571 23.41 18.93 5.48
N SER A 572 23.39 17.69 4.99
CA SER A 572 24.61 17.11 4.42
C SER A 572 25.09 18.04 3.29
N PRO A 573 26.38 18.41 3.22
CA PRO A 573 26.93 19.21 2.12
C PRO A 573 26.57 18.67 0.73
N ALA A 574 26.35 17.35 0.62
CA ALA A 574 25.88 16.69 -0.58
C ALA A 574 24.43 17.07 -0.96
N ARG A 575 23.51 17.13 0.02
CA ARG A 575 22.12 17.55 -0.20
C ARG A 575 22.05 18.97 -0.73
N ASP A 576 22.76 19.91 -0.11
CA ASP A 576 22.76 21.32 -0.52
C ASP A 576 23.41 21.52 -1.89
N ALA A 577 24.41 20.72 -2.23
CA ALA A 577 25.05 20.76 -3.54
C ALA A 577 24.22 20.08 -4.64
N VAL A 578 23.38 19.09 -4.32
CA VAL A 578 22.38 18.57 -5.26
C VAL A 578 21.26 19.57 -5.47
N LEU A 579 20.68 20.10 -4.39
CA LEU A 579 19.59 21.09 -4.48
C LEU A 579 20.02 22.33 -5.28
N ARG A 580 21.22 22.85 -5.05
CA ARG A 580 21.78 23.96 -5.84
C ARG A 580 22.04 23.62 -7.30
N ARG A 581 22.25 22.35 -7.67
CA ARG A 581 22.36 21.94 -9.08
C ARG A 581 21.01 21.68 -9.71
N MET A 582 20.01 21.28 -8.91
CA MET A 582 18.61 21.21 -9.35
C MET A 582 18.03 22.62 -9.55
N GLN A 583 18.50 23.62 -8.79
CA GLN A 583 18.24 25.04 -9.01
C GLN A 583 19.20 25.56 -10.09
N HIS A 584 18.68 25.78 -11.30
CA HIS A 584 19.41 26.04 -12.54
C HIS A 584 20.16 24.80 -13.03
N PRO A 585 19.42 23.73 -13.41
CA PRO A 585 20.06 22.60 -14.05
C PRO A 585 20.75 23.13 -15.31
N GLN A 586 21.97 22.66 -15.62
CA GLN A 586 22.69 23.02 -16.86
C GLN A 586 22.05 22.35 -18.09
N LEU A 587 20.72 22.44 -18.18
CA LEU A 587 19.88 21.95 -19.26
C LEU A 587 19.66 23.06 -20.27
N SER A 588 19.73 22.71 -21.54
CA SER A 588 19.19 23.58 -22.59
C SER A 588 17.70 23.83 -22.35
N TRP A 589 17.18 24.97 -22.81
CA TRP A 589 15.75 25.24 -22.72
C TRP A 589 14.94 24.15 -23.44
N SER A 590 15.45 23.66 -24.57
CA SER A 590 14.80 22.58 -25.33
C SER A 590 14.65 21.30 -24.50
N ASP A 591 15.73 20.84 -23.85
CA ASP A 591 15.70 19.63 -23.01
C ASP A 591 14.81 19.81 -21.78
N TYR A 592 14.91 20.98 -21.12
CA TYR A 592 14.07 21.29 -19.97
C TYR A 592 12.60 21.39 -20.37
N HIS A 593 12.29 22.02 -21.50
CA HIS A 593 10.94 22.06 -22.04
C HIS A 593 10.46 20.66 -22.43
N HIS A 594 11.32 19.80 -22.99
CA HIS A 594 10.97 18.41 -23.32
C HIS A 594 10.60 17.58 -22.09
N SER A 595 11.19 17.85 -20.92
CA SER A 595 10.83 17.17 -19.67
C SER A 595 9.35 17.34 -19.26
N PHE A 596 8.65 18.38 -19.77
CA PHE A 596 7.22 18.60 -19.58
C PHE A 596 6.33 17.95 -20.67
N ALA A 597 6.88 17.10 -21.56
CA ALA A 597 6.13 16.52 -22.67
C ALA A 597 4.87 15.76 -22.22
N ILE A 598 4.96 14.99 -21.14
CA ILE A 598 3.82 14.24 -20.59
C ILE A 598 2.77 15.18 -19.99
N LEU A 599 3.18 16.25 -19.28
CA LEU A 599 2.25 17.26 -18.76
C LEU A 599 1.49 17.97 -19.89
N ARG A 600 2.18 18.34 -20.98
CA ARG A 600 1.54 18.91 -22.18
C ARG A 600 0.59 17.92 -22.85
N TYR A 601 0.95 16.64 -22.91
CA TYR A 601 0.06 15.59 -23.40
C TYR A 601 -1.23 15.53 -22.58
N ILE A 602 -1.14 15.51 -21.24
CA ILE A 602 -2.30 15.54 -20.35
C ILE A 602 -3.15 16.79 -20.60
N GLN A 603 -2.55 17.98 -20.68
CA GLN A 603 -3.28 19.23 -20.96
C GLN A 603 -4.07 19.16 -22.28
N ARG A 604 -3.44 18.65 -23.34
CA ARG A 604 -4.09 18.46 -24.65
C ARG A 604 -5.27 17.49 -24.55
N VAL A 605 -5.13 16.36 -23.86
CA VAL A 605 -6.22 15.38 -23.70
C VAL A 605 -7.37 15.95 -22.86
N LEU A 606 -7.06 16.65 -21.77
CA LEU A 606 -8.05 17.34 -20.96
C LEU A 606 -8.85 18.35 -21.79
N HIS A 607 -8.17 19.11 -22.65
CA HIS A 607 -8.78 20.13 -23.48
C HIS A 607 -9.58 19.55 -24.65
N ALA A 608 -9.00 18.65 -25.42
CA ALA A 608 -9.58 18.16 -26.67
C ALA A 608 -10.62 17.05 -26.46
N SER A 609 -10.35 16.10 -25.56
CA SER A 609 -11.15 14.88 -25.43
C SER A 609 -12.05 14.92 -24.19
N ILE A 610 -11.49 15.22 -23.03
CA ILE A 610 -12.22 15.10 -21.75
C ILE A 610 -13.18 16.28 -21.57
N GLN A 611 -12.79 17.51 -21.94
CA GLN A 611 -13.70 18.65 -21.90
C GLN A 611 -14.88 18.48 -22.86
N GLN A 612 -14.67 17.89 -24.04
CA GLN A 612 -15.77 17.52 -24.93
C GLN A 612 -16.71 16.54 -24.24
N ARG A 613 -16.15 15.51 -23.60
CA ARG A 613 -16.92 14.52 -22.84
C ARG A 613 -17.74 15.15 -21.70
N VAL A 614 -17.18 16.12 -20.98
CA VAL A 614 -17.92 16.89 -19.97
C VAL A 614 -19.13 17.59 -20.58
N ARG A 615 -18.95 18.31 -21.70
CA ARG A 615 -20.07 19.01 -22.38
C ARG A 615 -21.17 18.04 -22.85
N GLU A 616 -20.78 16.85 -23.31
CA GLU A 616 -21.72 15.79 -23.66
C GLU A 616 -22.55 15.35 -22.45
N LEU A 617 -21.90 15.11 -21.30
CA LEU A 617 -22.55 14.71 -20.05
C LEU A 617 -23.45 15.81 -19.49
N GLU A 618 -23.00 17.07 -19.49
CA GLU A 618 -23.81 18.24 -19.11
C GLU A 618 -25.08 18.33 -19.97
N THR A 619 -24.93 18.17 -21.29
CA THR A 619 -26.06 18.20 -22.23
C THR A 619 -27.02 17.03 -22.01
N GLN A 620 -26.51 15.84 -21.65
CA GLN A 620 -27.33 14.69 -21.29
C GLN A 620 -28.09 14.94 -19.98
N ALA A 621 -27.41 15.41 -18.93
CA ALA A 621 -28.01 15.74 -17.64
C ALA A 621 -29.12 16.80 -17.80
N ALA A 622 -28.84 17.90 -18.51
CA ALA A 622 -29.81 18.96 -18.77
C ALA A 622 -31.04 18.50 -19.58
N ARG A 623 -30.88 17.52 -20.48
CA ARG A 623 -32.02 16.90 -21.19
C ARG A 623 -32.89 16.08 -20.25
N VAL A 624 -32.28 15.31 -19.36
CA VAL A 624 -32.99 14.47 -18.40
C VAL A 624 -33.73 15.29 -17.35
N LEU A 625 -33.09 16.33 -16.79
CA LEU A 625 -33.73 17.25 -15.85
C LEU A 625 -34.97 17.94 -16.45
N ARG A 626 -34.87 18.40 -17.70
CA ARG A 626 -36.02 18.98 -18.44
C ARG A 626 -37.13 17.97 -18.68
N ALA A 627 -36.78 16.72 -19.00
CA ALA A 627 -37.76 15.65 -19.18
C ALA A 627 -38.50 15.31 -17.86
N GLY A 628 -37.80 15.31 -16.72
CA GLY A 628 -38.39 15.11 -15.39
C GLY A 628 -39.31 16.25 -14.96
N ALA A 629 -38.90 17.51 -15.19
CA ALA A 629 -39.71 18.68 -14.87
C ALA A 629 -41.04 18.72 -15.64
N ASN A 630 -41.01 18.32 -16.92
CA ASN A 630 -42.22 18.30 -17.76
C ASN A 630 -43.24 17.21 -17.35
N VAL A 631 -42.78 16.13 -16.70
CA VAL A 631 -43.67 15.06 -16.18
C VAL A 631 -44.36 15.50 -14.88
N ALA A 632 -43.71 16.33 -14.06
CA ALA A 632 -44.30 16.86 -12.83
C ALA A 632 -45.38 17.94 -13.08
N SER A 633 -45.36 18.61 -14.25
CA SER A 633 -46.30 19.68 -14.60
C SER A 633 -47.56 19.23 -15.36
N SER A 634 -47.67 17.96 -15.74
CA SER A 634 -48.85 17.42 -16.46
C SER A 634 -49.63 16.41 -15.60
N SER A 635 -50.90 16.73 -15.32
CA SER A 635 -51.89 15.86 -14.66
C SER A 635 -52.07 14.49 -15.38
N PRO A 636 -52.67 13.47 -14.74
CA PRO A 636 -52.36 12.06 -15.00
C PRO A 636 -53.07 11.50 -16.25
N ALA A 637 -52.29 10.98 -17.22
CA ALA A 637 -52.67 9.89 -18.14
C ALA A 637 -51.51 9.52 -19.09
N PRO A 638 -51.50 8.34 -19.73
CA PRO A 638 -51.79 6.99 -19.24
C PRO A 638 -50.53 6.08 -19.24
N ALA A 639 -50.67 4.89 -18.65
CA ALA A 639 -49.63 4.01 -18.13
C ALA A 639 -48.66 3.30 -19.11
N ASN A 640 -48.46 3.74 -20.35
CA ASN A 640 -47.71 2.94 -21.35
C ASN A 640 -46.45 3.59 -21.96
N GLY A 641 -45.83 4.58 -21.29
CA GLY A 641 -44.59 5.22 -21.77
C GLY A 641 -43.41 5.26 -20.77
N THR A 642 -43.56 4.63 -19.61
CA THR A 642 -42.80 4.95 -18.39
C THR A 642 -41.88 3.88 -17.77
N PRO A 643 -41.42 2.80 -18.44
CA PRO A 643 -40.29 2.03 -17.93
C PRO A 643 -38.95 2.65 -18.35
N GLN A 644 -38.70 2.86 -19.66
CA GLN A 644 -37.39 3.28 -20.18
C GLN A 644 -36.88 4.63 -19.64
N LYS A 645 -37.76 5.63 -19.49
CA LYS A 645 -37.38 6.95 -18.98
C LYS A 645 -37.10 6.93 -17.46
N VAL A 646 -37.84 6.13 -16.70
CA VAL A 646 -37.61 5.92 -15.26
C VAL A 646 -36.35 5.10 -15.05
N THR A 647 -36.10 4.10 -15.89
CA THR A 647 -34.82 3.37 -15.92
C THR A 647 -33.67 4.33 -16.23
N LEU A 648 -33.77 5.20 -17.25
CA LEU A 648 -32.73 6.18 -17.59
C LEU A 648 -32.48 7.20 -16.47
N LEU A 649 -33.55 7.67 -15.81
CA LEU A 649 -33.49 8.55 -14.63
C LEU A 649 -32.85 7.84 -13.44
N ASN A 650 -33.22 6.59 -13.15
CA ASN A 650 -32.59 5.80 -12.10
C ASN A 650 -31.12 5.51 -12.42
N THR A 651 -30.76 5.20 -13.67
CA THR A 651 -29.34 4.98 -14.05
C THR A 651 -28.53 6.27 -13.95
N LEU A 652 -29.13 7.43 -14.24
CA LEU A 652 -28.50 8.73 -13.98
C LEU A 652 -28.44 9.02 -12.49
N PHE A 653 -29.49 8.88 -11.69
CA PHE A 653 -29.44 9.16 -10.25
C PHE A 653 -28.58 8.16 -9.46
N GLU A 654 -28.49 6.90 -9.89
CA GLU A 654 -27.58 5.88 -9.34
C GLU A 654 -26.11 6.18 -9.70
N ARG A 655 -25.84 6.89 -10.80
CA ARG A 655 -24.47 7.26 -11.27
C ARG A 655 -24.10 8.73 -11.08
N SER A 656 -25.07 9.58 -10.78
CA SER A 656 -24.95 11.04 -10.68
C SER A 656 -25.37 11.43 -9.28
N SER A 657 -24.45 11.31 -8.35
CA SER A 657 -24.54 12.04 -7.10
C SER A 657 -24.60 13.55 -7.44
N GLN A 658 -25.27 14.34 -6.60
CA GLN A 658 -25.23 15.81 -6.65
C GLN A 658 -23.78 16.33 -6.81
N TYR A 659 -22.81 15.60 -6.22
CA TYR A 659 -21.38 15.79 -6.35
C TYR A 659 -20.85 15.79 -7.79
N MET A 660 -21.40 14.98 -8.70
CA MET A 660 -20.95 14.95 -10.11
C MET A 660 -21.37 16.20 -10.88
N LEU A 661 -22.62 16.65 -10.69
CA LEU A 661 -23.14 17.89 -11.31
C LEU A 661 -22.43 19.13 -10.77
N ASP A 662 -22.06 19.08 -9.50
CA ASP A 662 -21.31 20.11 -8.78
C ASP A 662 -19.83 20.16 -9.22
N ASN A 663 -19.31 19.13 -9.90
CA ASN A 663 -17.88 18.98 -10.17
C ASN A 663 -17.49 18.89 -11.66
N PHE A 664 -18.33 19.32 -12.60
CA PHE A 664 -17.96 19.40 -14.03
C PHE A 664 -16.75 20.32 -14.31
N HIS A 665 -16.48 21.27 -13.41
CA HIS A 665 -15.30 22.13 -13.47
C HIS A 665 -14.01 21.46 -12.99
N GLN A 666 -14.05 20.18 -12.57
CA GLN A 666 -12.84 19.43 -12.17
C GLN A 666 -11.82 19.35 -13.31
N VAL A 667 -12.26 19.23 -14.57
CA VAL A 667 -11.34 19.19 -15.73
C VAL A 667 -10.63 20.53 -15.95
N ASN A 668 -11.33 21.64 -15.74
CA ASN A 668 -10.72 22.97 -15.79
C ASN A 668 -9.80 23.20 -14.57
N THR A 669 -10.19 22.71 -13.39
CA THR A 669 -9.34 22.69 -12.19
C THR A 669 -8.04 21.93 -12.47
N ALA A 670 -8.15 20.77 -13.10
CA ALA A 670 -7.04 19.93 -13.52
C ALA A 670 -6.09 20.66 -14.48
N GLN A 671 -6.62 21.34 -15.51
CA GLN A 671 -5.83 22.18 -16.42
C GLN A 671 -5.10 23.29 -15.67
N TYR A 672 -5.78 23.99 -14.76
CA TYR A 672 -5.17 25.03 -13.94
C TYR A 672 -4.01 24.49 -13.09
N LEU A 673 -4.20 23.36 -12.43
CA LEU A 673 -3.16 22.73 -11.61
C LEU A 673 -1.94 22.28 -12.42
N LEU A 674 -2.12 21.91 -13.69
CA LEU A 674 -1.00 21.61 -14.59
C LEU A 674 -0.20 22.87 -14.93
N TYR A 675 -0.86 24.02 -15.14
CA TYR A 675 -0.16 25.28 -15.33
C TYR A 675 0.64 25.68 -14.08
N GLN A 676 0.08 25.52 -12.88
CA GLN A 676 0.79 25.83 -11.65
C GLN A 676 2.05 24.98 -11.48
N VAL A 677 1.99 23.67 -11.75
CA VAL A 677 3.18 22.81 -11.69
C VAL A 677 4.29 23.32 -12.62
N VAL A 678 3.96 23.63 -13.88
CA VAL A 678 4.96 24.16 -14.83
C VAL A 678 5.53 25.50 -14.35
N LEU A 679 4.68 26.41 -13.88
CA LEU A 679 5.10 27.72 -13.38
C LEU A 679 6.00 27.59 -12.16
N GLU A 680 5.66 26.76 -11.19
CA GLU A 680 6.45 26.53 -9.97
C GLU A 680 7.82 25.95 -10.31
N GLU A 681 7.86 24.89 -11.12
CA GLU A 681 9.10 24.24 -11.54
C GLU A 681 9.99 25.22 -12.35
N MET A 682 9.42 25.93 -13.33
CA MET A 682 10.17 26.95 -14.10
C MET A 682 10.70 28.07 -13.20
N TRP A 683 9.86 28.61 -12.31
CA TRP A 683 10.22 29.74 -11.47
C TRP A 683 11.34 29.36 -10.52
N VAL A 684 11.20 28.26 -9.79
CA VAL A 684 12.14 27.84 -8.74
C VAL A 684 13.43 27.29 -9.35
N LEU A 685 13.34 26.56 -10.45
CA LEU A 685 14.45 25.72 -10.91
C LEU A 685 15.08 26.16 -12.22
N TYR A 686 14.35 26.77 -13.15
CA TYR A 686 14.93 27.10 -14.44
C TYR A 686 15.36 28.57 -14.50
N LEU A 687 14.42 29.48 -14.25
CA LEU A 687 14.61 30.91 -14.48
C LEU A 687 15.65 31.52 -13.54
N SER A 688 16.76 31.98 -14.10
CA SER A 688 17.78 32.76 -13.39
C SER A 688 17.22 34.04 -12.78
N ALA A 689 17.93 34.63 -11.82
CA ALA A 689 17.56 35.94 -11.25
C ALA A 689 17.44 37.06 -12.30
N ALA A 690 18.17 36.97 -13.42
CA ALA A 690 18.03 37.90 -14.54
C ALA A 690 16.71 37.66 -15.30
N GLN A 691 16.38 36.40 -15.61
CA GLN A 691 15.13 36.05 -16.29
C GLN A 691 13.89 36.32 -15.43
N ARG A 692 13.95 36.08 -14.11
CA ARG A 692 12.88 36.46 -13.17
C ARG A 692 12.62 37.97 -13.18
N ARG A 693 13.69 38.78 -13.25
CA ARG A 693 13.55 40.24 -13.44
C ARG A 693 12.98 40.59 -14.81
N ALA A 694 13.36 39.89 -15.87
CA ALA A 694 12.83 40.09 -17.20
C ALA A 694 11.33 39.76 -17.28
N VAL A 695 10.84 38.73 -16.58
CA VAL A 695 9.40 38.43 -16.41
C VAL A 695 8.69 39.65 -15.81
N TRP A 696 9.20 40.19 -14.70
CA TRP A 696 8.62 41.37 -14.04
C TRP A 696 8.57 42.60 -14.95
N GLN A 697 9.67 42.86 -15.68
CA GLN A 697 9.77 44.00 -16.59
C GLN A 697 8.85 43.85 -17.81
N SER A 698 8.73 42.64 -18.33
CA SER A 698 7.91 42.35 -19.52
C SER A 698 6.42 42.39 -19.21
N ARG A 699 6.01 41.91 -18.03
CA ARG A 699 4.61 41.96 -17.60
C ARG A 699 4.51 42.15 -16.09
N PRO A 700 4.41 43.40 -15.61
CA PRO A 700 4.24 43.66 -14.18
C PRO A 700 2.84 43.19 -13.72
N PRO A 701 2.66 42.84 -12.44
CA PRO A 701 1.36 42.36 -11.92
C PRO A 701 0.21 43.34 -12.15
N GLU A 702 0.49 44.65 -12.18
CA GLU A 702 -0.47 45.70 -12.50
C GLU A 702 -1.10 45.54 -13.89
N ALA A 703 -0.36 45.01 -14.86
CA ALA A 703 -0.87 44.77 -16.21
C ALA A 703 -2.04 43.76 -16.21
N TYR A 704 -2.08 42.84 -15.24
CA TYR A 704 -3.19 41.89 -15.11
C TYR A 704 -4.47 42.51 -14.52
N ARG A 705 -4.38 43.69 -13.90
CA ARG A 705 -5.54 44.46 -13.41
C ARG A 705 -6.30 45.13 -14.54
N GLU A 706 -5.62 45.49 -15.63
CA GLU A 706 -6.22 46.08 -16.83
C GLU A 706 -7.01 45.06 -17.67
N GLY A 707 -6.87 43.76 -17.35
CA GLY A 707 -7.51 42.65 -18.08
C GLY A 707 -6.48 41.78 -18.78
N ILE A 708 -6.88 40.54 -19.10
CA ILE A 708 -6.03 39.63 -19.89
C ILE A 708 -6.29 39.95 -21.36
N LYS A 709 -5.24 40.33 -22.10
CA LYS A 709 -5.38 40.59 -23.53
C LYS A 709 -5.46 39.26 -24.30
N PRO A 710 -6.32 39.14 -25.33
CA PRO A 710 -6.49 37.89 -26.09
C PRO A 710 -5.19 37.34 -26.68
N GLU A 711 -4.26 38.22 -27.08
CA GLU A 711 -2.95 37.85 -27.60
C GLU A 711 -2.03 37.18 -26.56
N TRP A 712 -2.35 37.27 -25.26
CA TRP A 712 -1.58 36.60 -24.20
C TRP A 712 -1.98 35.13 -24.04
N THR A 713 -3.17 34.75 -24.51
CA THR A 713 -3.74 33.41 -24.39
C THR A 713 -4.01 32.76 -25.75
N SER A 714 -3.58 33.39 -26.85
CA SER A 714 -3.86 32.95 -28.22
C SER A 714 -3.11 31.69 -28.66
N CYS A 715 -2.03 31.33 -27.96
CA CYS A 715 -1.21 30.17 -28.27
C CYS A 715 -1.60 28.96 -27.41
N GLN A 716 -1.86 27.82 -28.05
CA GLN A 716 -2.08 26.56 -27.35
C GLN A 716 -0.77 26.03 -26.81
N LEU A 717 -0.56 26.15 -25.49
CA LEU A 717 0.68 25.79 -24.78
C LEU A 717 1.07 24.30 -24.87
N TRP A 718 0.16 23.47 -25.36
CA TRP A 718 0.33 22.02 -25.50
C TRP A 718 0.60 21.55 -26.94
N GLU A 719 0.61 22.45 -27.94
CA GLU A 719 0.99 22.14 -29.33
C GLU A 719 2.51 22.34 -29.50
N GLY A 720 3.26 21.24 -29.49
CA GLY A 720 4.69 21.23 -29.20
C GLY A 720 5.67 21.53 -30.34
N ALA A 721 5.37 22.37 -31.34
CA ALA A 721 6.29 22.57 -32.47
C ALA A 721 6.49 24.03 -32.94
N ASP A 722 5.45 24.86 -33.05
CA ASP A 722 5.55 26.10 -33.84
C ASP A 722 6.00 27.36 -33.07
N VAL A 723 6.35 27.25 -31.79
CA VAL A 723 6.68 28.42 -30.96
C VAL A 723 8.19 28.71 -30.87
N LEU A 724 9.05 27.81 -31.35
CA LEU A 724 10.46 27.76 -30.97
C LEU A 724 11.40 27.70 -32.19
N SER A 725 11.25 28.59 -33.18
CA SER A 725 12.30 28.74 -34.20
C SER A 725 13.57 29.30 -33.57
N ASP A 726 14.66 28.53 -33.69
CA ASP A 726 15.98 28.59 -33.02
C ASP A 726 16.84 29.87 -33.17
N GLU A 727 16.30 31.01 -33.61
CA GLU A 727 17.13 32.18 -33.96
C GLU A 727 17.25 33.29 -32.91
N ASP A 728 16.61 33.20 -31.73
CA ASP A 728 16.75 34.22 -30.69
C ASP A 728 17.17 33.65 -29.33
N ASN A 729 18.14 34.33 -28.70
CA ASN A 729 18.72 34.06 -27.38
C ASN A 729 17.77 33.30 -26.43
N GLY A 730 18.08 32.05 -26.09
CA GLY A 730 17.22 31.17 -25.27
C GLY A 730 16.78 31.72 -23.90
N GLY A 731 17.35 32.83 -23.45
CA GLY A 731 16.88 33.61 -22.31
C GLY A 731 15.47 34.22 -22.49
N ASP A 732 15.16 34.74 -23.69
CA ASP A 732 13.90 35.43 -23.98
C ASP A 732 12.75 34.45 -24.22
N VAL A 733 13.05 33.28 -24.77
CA VAL A 733 12.07 32.23 -25.08
C VAL A 733 11.49 31.60 -23.81
N ALA A 734 12.31 31.31 -22.80
CA ALA A 734 11.84 30.76 -21.53
C ALA A 734 10.97 31.77 -20.76
N VAL A 735 11.32 33.06 -20.79
CA VAL A 735 10.54 34.15 -20.19
C VAL A 735 9.18 34.30 -20.90
N ALA A 736 9.17 34.28 -22.23
CA ALA A 736 7.93 34.33 -23.01
C ALA A 736 7.03 33.13 -22.72
N CYS A 737 7.60 31.92 -22.61
CA CYS A 737 6.87 30.70 -22.27
C CYS A 737 6.23 30.82 -20.87
N PHE A 738 7.00 31.24 -19.86
CA PHE A 738 6.51 31.46 -18.50
C PHE A 738 5.32 32.42 -18.47
N LEU A 739 5.44 33.58 -19.14
CA LEU A 739 4.39 34.59 -19.21
C LEU A 739 3.11 34.08 -19.88
N ARG A 740 3.21 33.16 -20.84
CA ARG A 740 2.03 32.55 -21.47
C ARG A 740 1.34 31.57 -20.52
N TYR A 741 2.10 30.71 -19.83
CA TYR A 741 1.56 29.83 -18.79
C TYR A 741 0.86 30.62 -17.68
N GLU A 742 1.46 31.74 -17.25
CA GLU A 742 0.89 32.62 -16.23
C GLU A 742 -0.42 33.27 -16.69
N ALA A 743 -0.46 33.78 -17.92
CA ALA A 743 -1.67 34.35 -18.50
C ALA A 743 -2.79 33.31 -18.61
N ALA A 744 -2.47 32.10 -19.09
CA ALA A 744 -3.44 31.01 -19.24
C ALA A 744 -3.99 30.55 -17.89
N ALA A 745 -3.14 30.43 -16.86
CA ALA A 745 -3.54 30.10 -15.50
C ALA A 745 -4.46 31.18 -14.91
N LEU A 746 -4.12 32.46 -15.08
CA LEU A 746 -4.94 33.56 -14.59
C LEU A 746 -6.29 33.64 -15.31
N ASP A 747 -6.31 33.45 -16.63
CA ASP A 747 -7.56 33.43 -17.42
C ASP A 747 -8.50 32.34 -16.92
N LEU A 748 -7.96 31.15 -16.72
CA LEU A 748 -8.74 30.01 -16.26
C LEU A 748 -9.25 30.23 -14.82
N ALA A 749 -8.42 30.75 -13.92
CA ALA A 749 -8.85 31.09 -12.55
C ALA A 749 -9.95 32.17 -12.56
N LYS A 750 -9.82 33.22 -13.39
CA LYS A 750 -10.85 34.25 -13.54
C LYS A 750 -12.16 33.66 -14.08
N ARG A 751 -12.10 32.81 -15.11
CA ARG A 751 -13.30 32.12 -15.63
C ARG A 751 -13.95 31.23 -14.58
N LEU A 752 -13.17 30.45 -13.85
CA LEU A 752 -13.66 29.56 -12.79
C LEU A 752 -14.22 30.33 -11.59
N SER A 753 -13.75 31.55 -11.31
CA SER A 753 -14.37 32.42 -10.30
C SER A 753 -15.79 32.88 -10.67
N VAL A 754 -16.25 32.63 -11.90
CA VAL A 754 -17.63 32.89 -12.33
C VAL A 754 -18.38 31.58 -12.56
N GLN A 755 -17.72 30.61 -13.19
CA GLN A 755 -18.33 29.36 -13.64
C GLN A 755 -18.48 28.34 -12.51
N ASP A 756 -17.54 28.30 -11.55
CA ASP A 756 -17.54 27.38 -10.42
C ASP A 756 -17.93 28.10 -9.11
N PRO A 757 -19.25 28.21 -8.81
CA PRO A 757 -19.72 28.92 -7.62
C PRO A 757 -19.32 28.21 -6.32
N ILE A 758 -19.06 26.90 -6.36
CA ILE A 758 -18.73 26.09 -5.18
C ILE A 758 -17.33 26.47 -4.69
N ARG A 759 -16.37 26.57 -5.60
CA ARG A 759 -14.99 26.96 -5.30
C ARG A 759 -14.72 28.44 -5.57
N TYR A 760 -15.74 29.30 -5.62
CA TYR A 760 -15.60 30.75 -5.88
C TYR A 760 -14.48 31.41 -5.07
N LYS A 761 -14.45 31.17 -3.75
CA LYS A 761 -13.44 31.77 -2.85
C LYS A 761 -12.03 31.30 -3.19
N TYR A 762 -11.88 30.03 -3.54
CA TYR A 762 -10.61 29.45 -3.96
C TYR A 762 -10.15 30.08 -5.27
N TRP A 763 -10.99 30.13 -6.30
CA TRP A 763 -10.64 30.71 -7.60
C TRP A 763 -10.34 32.21 -7.53
N LYS A 764 -11.08 32.96 -6.69
CA LYS A 764 -10.77 34.36 -6.43
C LYS A 764 -9.42 34.51 -5.74
N PHE A 765 -9.12 33.67 -4.75
CA PHE A 765 -7.82 33.66 -4.10
C PHE A 765 -6.69 33.36 -5.10
N GLU A 766 -6.84 32.34 -5.93
CA GLU A 766 -5.85 31.98 -6.95
C GLU A 766 -5.63 33.08 -7.99
N ALA A 767 -6.70 33.70 -8.50
CA ALA A 767 -6.60 34.83 -9.41
C ALA A 767 -5.89 36.03 -8.75
N MET A 768 -6.24 36.33 -7.49
CA MET A 768 -5.59 37.40 -6.73
C MET A 768 -4.13 37.09 -6.43
N SER A 769 -3.80 35.84 -6.10
CA SER A 769 -2.44 35.36 -5.84
C SER A 769 -1.55 35.61 -7.05
N THR A 770 -1.99 35.26 -8.26
CA THR A 770 -1.24 35.56 -9.50
C THR A 770 -1.15 37.06 -9.77
N MET A 771 -2.24 37.82 -9.61
CA MET A 771 -2.26 39.28 -9.86
C MET A 771 -1.48 40.10 -8.81
N GLN A 772 -1.20 39.52 -7.65
CA GLN A 772 -0.47 40.15 -6.55
C GLN A 772 0.85 39.44 -6.28
N ARG A 773 1.27 38.50 -7.14
CA ARG A 773 2.49 37.73 -6.95
C ARG A 773 3.65 38.72 -6.90
N SER A 774 4.17 38.94 -5.69
CA SER A 774 5.32 39.81 -5.52
C SER A 774 6.54 39.03 -5.99
N TYR A 775 7.01 39.35 -7.19
CA TYR A 775 8.30 38.88 -7.68
C TYR A 775 9.46 39.64 -7.01
N GLY A 776 9.27 40.05 -5.75
CA GLY A 776 10.14 40.94 -5.00
C GLY A 776 11.57 40.40 -4.95
N ALA A 777 12.52 41.31 -5.18
CA ALA A 777 13.94 41.09 -5.36
C ALA A 777 14.72 40.58 -4.12
N THR A 778 14.09 39.77 -3.26
CA THR A 778 14.72 39.13 -2.11
C THR A 778 14.62 37.62 -2.22
N LEU A 779 15.54 37.07 -3.02
CA LEU A 779 16.31 35.87 -2.70
C LEU A 779 17.79 36.21 -2.96
#